data_AF-A0A2W6DMX2-F1
#
_entry.id   AF-A0A2W6DMX2-F1
#
_cell.length_a   1.000
_cell.length_b   1.000
_cell.length_c   1.000
_cell.angle_alpha   90.00
_cell.angle_beta   90.00
_cell.angle_gamma   90.00
#
_symmetry.space_group_name_H-M   'P 1'
#
loop_
_entity.id
_entity.type
_entity.pdbx_description
1 polymer ?
#
loop_
_entity_poly.entity_id
_entity_poly.type
_entity_poly.pdbx_seq_one_letter_code
_entity_poly.pdbx_strand_id
1 'polypeptide(L)'
;MDEPTADRRVLELRIHGVSNTPPEAMLDLPADVVEMVVGDELASFWRPKPDSIARLTEHDRGYVRRGVIREAYSWGGMARNSIGGQSGWKKGLAVAARVGWMLLLPFGLVNVAYWARRLDDGPDTGVEPNGPAARTNTRRRVQRRGRGGATLRVVGLLMTLLLTTASAIVPMDLVGIQCYADKERACSSIPSQLGFLAHWSVGERLALLSFVPVLLIVALWALAAKTRTSYDRAASAATEAGLLGAATARKRWPLLTTDGFWQHHLVTSKTALLHVAAAAVLVELTTAWHVLFGAGRQCVTPGDLIHPDRGCRHQLADAGGRGIAELIMVGLGLIAMVVIVALVVHGTEDAVDVARRLATDVRPKQRGVRATVVVATLLFAGQQAILIWWHGAALEAPRLVGISETSAIIICLIFGISLSALFWRRGTRGLALVAGLAIGLLVLLSGIHGEVSWLPRGAVAVIVLVMFVLAMRADTQRRHEAWRGCAPGVALLLALLIAMILSSALLVGIANLLNGRNSAASLAGAQPAATPKPCKYSCDTVQAAATLLLPQPFVWFGAALLAMLGLLLLTLIAASIGAVRRTDKDPSIIDPPPVLDEPEGYARLARTARVFAQLAHRGEALLGLVVLLGTLALLAGLLMAVVWDSPKHPKGAAKLAVGALGPGMWASATVGGLIIALAAGGSALANKRPLGLLWDLICFLPRAGHPMGPPCYAERAVPELLARYDRWFHPKVNPALPGERIVLSAHSLGSVIAVASIFAIDGAEDRPAHVTKLSLLTYGTQLRAYFGRIFPELLGPRVLGNHPVLPAGLIDPNPVVAHQDLDRPVDGRALIRRLDVDATGGRWISLWRRTDYLGFPVYDGIPERNPVDRGAEEIDTTGYMLGVLSHSNYPRTAAYREALDDLVDATNAGATDEP
;
A
#
# COMPACT_ATOMS: atom_id res chain seq x y z
N MET A 1 -51.13 -29.08 6.97
CA MET A 1 -50.12 -28.52 7.89
C MET A 1 -48.95 -29.47 7.82
N ASP A 2 -48.04 -29.23 6.89
CA ASP A 2 -46.88 -30.09 6.69
C ASP A 2 -45.86 -29.82 7.78
N GLU A 3 -45.42 -30.90 8.42
CA GLU A 3 -44.31 -30.91 9.37
C GLU A 3 -43.03 -30.44 8.62
N PRO A 4 -42.36 -29.35 9.03
CA PRO A 4 -41.15 -28.91 8.35
C PRO A 4 -40.03 -29.91 8.61
N THR A 5 -39.47 -30.46 7.53
CA THR A 5 -38.38 -31.44 7.51
C THR A 5 -37.25 -31.08 8.48
N ALA A 6 -37.13 -31.82 9.57
CA ALA A 6 -36.08 -31.67 10.59
C ALA A 6 -34.66 -32.05 10.12
N ASP A 7 -34.46 -32.27 8.81
CA ASP A 7 -33.34 -33.04 8.27
C ASP A 7 -32.25 -32.19 7.55
N ARG A 8 -32.42 -30.86 7.45
CA ARG A 8 -31.49 -29.96 6.74
C ARG A 8 -30.93 -28.85 7.63
N ARG A 9 -29.60 -28.75 7.73
CA ARG A 9 -28.89 -27.72 8.49
C ARG A 9 -28.15 -26.74 7.57
N VAL A 10 -28.45 -25.45 7.69
CA VAL A 10 -27.73 -24.38 6.99
C VAL A 10 -26.85 -23.60 7.98
N LEU A 11 -25.59 -23.37 7.63
CA LEU A 11 -24.69 -22.50 8.37
C LEU A 11 -24.70 -21.10 7.75
N GLU A 12 -25.23 -20.10 8.45
CA GLU A 12 -24.97 -18.70 8.15
C GLU A 12 -23.63 -18.29 8.78
N LEU A 13 -22.63 -18.07 7.95
CA LEU A 13 -21.32 -17.61 8.40
C LEU A 13 -21.16 -16.11 8.11
N ARG A 14 -21.27 -15.29 9.16
CA ARG A 14 -21.09 -13.84 9.09
C ARG A 14 -19.62 -13.47 9.05
N ILE A 15 -19.23 -12.65 8.08
CA ILE A 15 -17.86 -12.17 7.87
C ILE A 15 -17.90 -10.63 7.82
N HIS A 16 -17.31 -9.98 8.83
CA HIS A 16 -17.29 -8.52 8.91
C HIS A 16 -16.24 -7.86 8.01
N GLY A 17 -16.38 -6.56 7.77
CA GLY A 17 -15.38 -5.71 7.12
C GLY A 17 -14.27 -5.25 8.08
N VAL A 18 -13.52 -4.19 7.76
CA VAL A 18 -12.31 -3.84 8.54
C VAL A 18 -12.61 -2.94 9.74
N SER A 19 -13.89 -2.62 9.96
CA SER A 19 -14.36 -1.85 11.11
C SER A 19 -14.10 -2.54 12.46
N ASN A 20 -13.51 -3.74 12.46
CA ASN A 20 -13.26 -4.54 13.66
C ASN A 20 -14.56 -4.71 14.45
N THR A 21 -15.63 -5.07 13.74
CA THR A 21 -16.93 -5.33 14.36
C THR A 21 -16.73 -6.49 15.32
N PRO A 22 -17.00 -6.30 16.63
CA PRO A 22 -16.78 -7.36 17.58
C PRO A 22 -17.80 -8.50 17.34
N PRO A 23 -17.47 -9.75 17.68
CA PRO A 23 -18.29 -10.91 17.35
C PRO A 23 -19.74 -10.79 17.83
N GLU A 24 -19.97 -10.26 19.02
CA GLU A 24 -21.28 -10.02 19.61
C GLU A 24 -22.13 -9.05 18.76
N ALA A 25 -21.51 -7.99 18.23
CA ALA A 25 -22.18 -7.05 17.33
C ALA A 25 -22.42 -7.66 15.93
N MET A 26 -21.56 -8.56 15.47
CA MET A 26 -21.82 -9.32 14.23
C MET A 26 -23.00 -10.26 14.38
N LEU A 27 -23.15 -10.89 15.55
CA LEU A 27 -24.27 -11.78 15.88
C LEU A 27 -25.54 -11.00 16.27
N ASP A 28 -25.43 -9.69 16.49
CA ASP A 28 -26.48 -8.80 17.02
C ASP A 28 -27.03 -9.28 18.37
N LEU A 29 -26.11 -9.73 19.23
CA LEU A 29 -26.40 -10.25 20.58
C LEU A 29 -25.50 -9.58 21.63
N PRO A 30 -25.90 -9.59 22.91
CA PRO A 30 -25.03 -9.20 24.02
C PRO A 30 -23.76 -10.06 24.15
N ALA A 31 -22.69 -9.50 24.72
CA ALA A 31 -21.40 -10.17 24.82
C ALA A 31 -21.40 -11.40 25.77
N ASP A 32 -22.25 -11.42 26.79
CA ASP A 32 -22.35 -12.48 27.79
C ASP A 32 -23.01 -13.76 27.24
N VAL A 33 -23.71 -13.67 26.11
CA VAL A 33 -24.43 -14.78 25.49
C VAL A 33 -23.75 -15.36 24.25
N VAL A 34 -22.55 -14.90 23.90
CA VAL A 34 -21.74 -15.43 22.80
C VAL A 34 -20.48 -16.12 23.32
N GLU A 35 -19.96 -17.09 22.58
CA GLU A 35 -18.75 -17.84 22.92
C GLU A 35 -17.84 -18.05 21.70
N MET A 36 -16.53 -18.11 21.95
CA MET A 36 -15.53 -18.44 20.93
C MET A 36 -15.48 -19.96 20.74
N VAL A 37 -15.70 -20.42 19.50
CA VAL A 37 -15.70 -21.84 19.14
C VAL A 37 -14.29 -22.33 18.83
N VAL A 38 -13.55 -21.56 18.02
CA VAL A 38 -12.21 -21.92 17.55
C VAL A 38 -11.46 -20.66 17.09
N GLY A 39 -10.15 -20.63 17.32
CA GLY A 39 -9.27 -19.55 16.88
C GLY A 39 -8.48 -18.94 18.03
N ASP A 40 -7.98 -17.72 17.81
CA ASP A 40 -7.18 -16.96 18.77
C ASP A 40 -7.61 -15.48 18.80
N GLU A 41 -6.79 -14.64 19.45
CA GLU A 41 -7.02 -13.18 19.56
C GLU A 41 -6.95 -12.43 18.22
N LEU A 42 -6.36 -13.01 17.18
CA LEU A 42 -6.20 -12.40 15.87
C LEU A 42 -7.38 -12.73 14.95
N ALA A 43 -7.78 -13.99 14.90
CA ALA A 43 -8.91 -14.48 14.13
C ALA A 43 -9.59 -15.67 14.82
N SER A 44 -10.92 -15.62 14.91
CA SER A 44 -11.71 -16.65 15.60
C SER A 44 -13.15 -16.73 15.12
N PHE A 45 -13.75 -17.90 15.30
CA PHE A 45 -15.15 -18.20 15.04
C PHE A 45 -15.93 -18.15 16.35
N TRP A 46 -17.10 -17.52 16.30
CA TRP A 46 -17.96 -17.26 17.45
C TRP A 46 -19.38 -17.70 17.16
N ARG A 47 -20.09 -18.12 18.20
CA ARG A 47 -21.50 -18.49 18.10
C ARG A 47 -22.28 -18.07 19.35
N PRO A 48 -23.61 -17.96 19.28
CA PRO A 48 -24.43 -17.82 20.49
C PRO A 48 -24.34 -19.09 21.36
N LYS A 49 -24.37 -18.93 22.69
CA LYS A 49 -24.42 -20.06 23.63
C LYS A 49 -25.71 -20.87 23.43
N PRO A 50 -25.68 -22.21 23.52
CA PRO A 50 -26.86 -23.06 23.29
C PRO A 50 -28.09 -22.65 24.10
N ASP A 51 -27.93 -22.37 25.39
CA ASP A 51 -29.04 -21.98 26.28
C ASP A 51 -29.67 -20.63 25.90
N SER A 52 -28.89 -19.75 25.25
CA SER A 52 -29.37 -18.44 24.81
C SER A 52 -30.17 -18.54 23.52
N ILE A 53 -29.80 -19.45 22.60
CA ILE A 53 -30.55 -19.67 21.35
C ILE A 53 -31.97 -20.11 21.66
N ALA A 54 -32.16 -21.00 22.65
CA ALA A 54 -33.47 -21.51 23.04
C ALA A 54 -34.43 -20.44 23.59
N ARG A 55 -33.90 -19.26 23.99
CA ARG A 55 -34.69 -18.15 24.54
C ARG A 55 -35.05 -17.08 23.51
N LEU A 56 -34.43 -17.07 22.34
CA LEU A 56 -34.67 -16.05 21.31
C LEU A 56 -35.98 -16.34 20.56
N THR A 57 -36.81 -15.32 20.42
CA THR A 57 -38.01 -15.31 19.60
C THR A 57 -37.79 -14.56 18.29
N GLU A 58 -38.71 -14.66 17.34
CA GLU A 58 -38.61 -13.98 16.03
C GLU A 58 -38.50 -12.45 16.14
N HIS A 59 -38.94 -11.88 17.26
CA HIS A 59 -38.92 -10.44 17.51
C HIS A 59 -37.62 -10.00 18.18
N ASP A 60 -36.81 -10.95 18.66
CA ASP A 60 -35.55 -10.67 19.32
C ASP A 60 -34.41 -10.47 18.32
N ARG A 61 -33.46 -9.62 18.69
CA ARG A 61 -32.23 -9.42 17.94
C ARG A 61 -31.38 -10.69 17.94
N GLY A 62 -30.69 -10.92 16.83
CA GLY A 62 -29.85 -12.10 16.65
C GLY A 62 -30.60 -13.43 16.43
N TYR A 63 -31.95 -13.43 16.44
CA TYR A 63 -32.75 -14.60 16.09
C TYR A 63 -32.43 -15.13 14.68
N VAL A 64 -32.55 -16.44 14.53
CA VAL A 64 -32.45 -17.20 13.28
C VAL A 64 -33.60 -18.18 13.18
N ARG A 65 -34.11 -18.37 11.96
CA ARG A 65 -35.10 -19.41 11.66
C ARG A 65 -34.56 -20.78 12.06
N ARG A 66 -35.47 -21.67 12.53
CA ARG A 66 -35.13 -23.07 12.82
C ARG A 66 -34.47 -23.75 11.62
N GLY A 67 -33.42 -24.52 11.86
CA GLY A 67 -32.61 -25.17 10.82
C GLY A 67 -31.39 -24.33 10.37
N VAL A 68 -31.31 -23.05 10.77
CA VAL A 68 -30.15 -22.18 10.51
C VAL A 68 -29.28 -22.06 11.76
N ILE A 69 -28.00 -22.35 11.62
CA ILE A 69 -26.96 -22.11 12.65
C ILE A 69 -26.19 -20.87 12.22
N ARG A 70 -26.08 -19.87 13.10
CA ARG A 70 -25.35 -18.64 12.84
C ARG A 70 -24.02 -18.61 13.57
N GLU A 71 -22.95 -18.38 12.82
CA GLU A 71 -21.61 -18.15 13.34
C GLU A 71 -21.05 -16.82 12.82
N ALA A 72 -20.18 -16.20 13.60
CA ALA A 72 -19.42 -15.02 13.21
C ALA A 72 -17.94 -15.37 13.11
N TYR A 73 -17.35 -15.13 11.94
CA TYR A 73 -15.90 -15.16 11.76
C TYR A 73 -15.32 -13.76 12.00
N SER A 74 -14.73 -13.57 13.18
CA SER A 74 -14.11 -12.31 13.58
C SER A 74 -12.61 -12.35 13.36
N TRP A 75 -12.17 -11.60 12.36
CA TRP A 75 -10.77 -11.41 12.01
C TRP A 75 -10.22 -10.03 12.42
N GLY A 76 -11.00 -9.25 13.17
CA GLY A 76 -10.67 -7.86 13.52
C GLY A 76 -9.46 -7.73 14.45
N GLY A 77 -9.09 -8.79 15.18
CA GLY A 77 -7.85 -8.88 15.93
C GLY A 77 -6.60 -8.63 15.07
N MET A 78 -6.60 -9.11 13.82
CA MET A 78 -5.54 -8.83 12.86
C MET A 78 -5.43 -7.34 12.51
N ALA A 79 -6.55 -6.62 12.43
CA ALA A 79 -6.60 -5.18 12.16
C ALA A 79 -6.29 -4.30 13.40
N ARG A 80 -6.57 -4.80 14.61
CA ARG A 80 -6.22 -4.11 15.88
C ARG A 80 -4.74 -4.27 16.23
N ASN A 81 -4.23 -5.49 16.11
CA ASN A 81 -2.87 -5.83 16.54
C ASN A 81 -1.82 -5.47 15.47
N SER A 82 -2.22 -5.32 14.20
CA SER A 82 -1.43 -4.63 13.17
C SER A 82 -1.40 -3.11 13.35
N ILE A 83 -2.11 -2.54 14.34
CA ILE A 83 -2.08 -1.11 14.69
C ILE A 83 -1.83 -0.98 16.21
N GLY A 84 -1.13 -1.94 16.82
CA GLY A 84 -0.75 -1.93 18.24
C GLY A 84 -1.94 -1.87 19.22
N GLY A 85 -2.43 -3.02 19.68
CA GLY A 85 -3.34 -3.13 20.83
C GLY A 85 -2.61 -3.00 22.18
N GLN A 86 -3.30 -2.49 23.21
CA GLN A 86 -2.75 -2.14 24.54
C GLN A 86 -2.84 -3.29 25.57
N SER A 87 -1.85 -3.37 26.49
CA SER A 87 -2.06 -3.27 27.95
C SER A 87 -0.71 -3.22 28.71
N GLY A 88 -0.61 -2.31 29.70
CA GLY A 88 0.45 -2.24 30.74
C GLY A 88 1.83 -1.70 30.33
N TRP A 89 2.34 -0.67 31.03
CA TRP A 89 3.66 0.05 30.97
C TRP A 89 4.29 0.41 29.59
N LYS A 90 3.84 -0.19 28.49
CA LYS A 90 4.37 -0.14 27.14
C LYS A 90 3.57 0.81 26.22
N LYS A 91 2.97 1.87 26.78
CA LYS A 91 2.22 2.86 25.99
C LYS A 91 3.12 3.57 24.95
N GLY A 92 4.38 3.87 25.31
CA GLY A 92 5.35 4.45 24.38
C GLY A 92 5.73 3.50 23.22
N LEU A 93 5.92 2.21 23.51
CA LEU A 93 6.23 1.19 22.50
C LEU A 93 5.04 0.92 21.57
N ALA A 94 3.80 0.97 22.07
CA ALA A 94 2.59 0.81 21.27
C ALA A 94 2.37 2.00 20.31
N VAL A 95 2.65 3.23 20.78
CA VAL A 95 2.63 4.43 19.92
C VAL A 95 3.75 4.34 18.86
N ALA A 96 4.97 3.97 19.25
CA ALA A 96 6.07 3.77 18.30
C ALA A 96 5.76 2.67 17.26
N ALA A 97 5.11 1.58 17.66
CA ALA A 97 4.65 0.54 16.75
C ALA A 97 3.58 1.08 15.78
N ARG A 98 2.60 1.85 16.26
CA ARG A 98 1.56 2.51 15.43
C ARG A 98 2.14 3.49 14.41
N VAL A 99 3.10 4.32 14.84
CA VAL A 99 3.84 5.22 13.95
C VAL A 99 4.67 4.41 12.94
N GLY A 100 5.28 3.31 13.38
CA GLY A 100 6.02 2.37 12.53
C GLY A 100 5.18 1.80 11.40
N TRP A 101 3.88 1.54 11.62
CA TRP A 101 2.97 1.08 10.57
C TRP A 101 2.73 2.10 9.44
N MET A 102 2.86 3.41 9.72
CA MET A 102 2.78 4.43 8.68
C MET A 102 4.01 4.49 7.80
N LEU A 103 5.19 4.17 8.34
CA LEU A 103 6.40 3.99 7.53
C LEU A 103 6.26 2.84 6.52
N LEU A 104 5.31 1.92 6.75
CA LEU A 104 5.04 0.79 5.86
C LEU A 104 3.99 1.09 4.78
N LEU A 105 3.29 2.24 4.82
CA LEU A 105 2.30 2.60 3.79
C LEU A 105 2.90 2.60 2.36
N PRO A 106 4.07 3.23 2.10
CA PRO A 106 4.71 3.16 0.79
C PRO A 106 4.97 1.72 0.35
N PHE A 107 5.43 0.86 1.26
CA PHE A 107 5.73 -0.54 0.96
C PHE A 107 4.46 -1.34 0.61
N GLY A 108 3.36 -1.06 1.32
CA GLY A 108 2.05 -1.60 1.02
C GLY A 108 1.55 -1.23 -0.37
N LEU A 109 1.71 0.03 -0.76
CA LEU A 109 1.32 0.50 -2.09
C LEU A 109 2.16 -0.11 -3.22
N VAL A 110 3.42 -0.46 -2.97
CA VAL A 110 4.22 -1.25 -3.92
C VAL A 110 3.60 -2.65 -4.12
N ASN A 111 3.03 -3.27 -3.07
CA ASN A 111 2.30 -4.53 -3.21
C ASN A 111 0.98 -4.35 -3.98
N VAL A 112 0.24 -3.26 -3.75
CA VAL A 112 -0.95 -2.92 -4.55
C VAL A 112 -0.58 -2.78 -6.03
N ALA A 113 0.47 -2.02 -6.33
CA ALA A 113 0.96 -1.85 -7.71
C ALA A 113 1.38 -3.19 -8.35
N TYR A 114 1.93 -4.10 -7.54
CA TYR A 114 2.31 -5.45 -7.99
C TYR A 114 1.11 -6.22 -8.52
N TRP A 115 0.00 -6.22 -7.80
CA TRP A 115 -1.19 -6.97 -8.19
C TRP A 115 -2.11 -6.23 -9.18
N ALA A 116 -2.04 -4.89 -9.23
CA ALA A 116 -2.78 -4.08 -10.20
C ALA A 116 -2.19 -4.18 -11.63
N ARG A 117 -0.96 -4.69 -11.76
CA ARG A 117 -0.32 -4.89 -13.08
C ARG A 117 -1.14 -5.90 -13.90
N ARG A 118 -0.94 -5.91 -15.21
CA ARG A 118 -1.54 -6.93 -16.06
C ARG A 118 -1.00 -8.32 -15.67
N LEU A 119 -1.88 -9.20 -15.17
CA LEU A 119 -1.55 -10.56 -14.75
C LEU A 119 -1.81 -11.59 -15.87
N ASP A 120 -2.79 -11.30 -16.74
CA ASP A 120 -3.22 -12.19 -17.81
C ASP A 120 -2.81 -11.71 -19.21
N ASP A 121 -2.52 -12.67 -20.08
CA ASP A 121 -2.47 -12.45 -21.53
C ASP A 121 -3.77 -12.88 -22.22
N GLY A 122 -4.95 -12.61 -21.64
CA GLY A 122 -6.25 -12.87 -22.28
C GLY A 122 -6.57 -14.35 -22.57
N PRO A 123 -7.80 -14.65 -23.01
CA PRO A 123 -8.30 -16.00 -23.24
C PRO A 123 -8.25 -16.31 -24.73
N ASP A 124 -7.07 -16.51 -25.32
CA ASP A 124 -7.02 -17.05 -26.68
C ASP A 124 -6.43 -18.46 -26.71
N THR A 125 -7.35 -19.32 -27.16
CA THR A 125 -7.21 -20.62 -27.81
C THR A 125 -7.12 -21.82 -26.88
N GLY A 126 -8.22 -22.56 -26.80
CA GLY A 126 -8.25 -24.00 -26.53
C GLY A 126 -7.51 -24.77 -27.62
N VAL A 127 -6.21 -24.50 -27.80
CA VAL A 127 -5.32 -25.43 -28.49
C VAL A 127 -4.93 -26.46 -27.45
N GLU A 128 -5.27 -27.71 -27.74
CA GLU A 128 -4.82 -28.86 -26.98
C GLU A 128 -3.30 -28.81 -26.74
N PRO A 129 -2.84 -29.22 -25.55
CA PRO A 129 -1.45 -29.07 -25.11
C PRO A 129 -0.40 -29.82 -25.95
N ASN A 130 -0.80 -30.60 -26.95
CA ASN A 130 0.07 -31.57 -27.64
C ASN A 130 0.46 -31.20 -29.09
N GLY A 131 0.10 -30.02 -29.59
CA GLY A 131 0.49 -29.58 -30.95
C GLY A 131 1.95 -29.09 -31.08
N PRO A 132 2.65 -29.34 -32.20
CA PRO A 132 4.03 -28.86 -32.42
C PRO A 132 4.18 -27.33 -32.36
N ALA A 133 3.13 -26.58 -32.73
CA ALA A 133 3.07 -25.11 -32.63
C ALA A 133 2.96 -24.59 -31.17
N ALA A 134 2.60 -25.44 -30.21
CA ALA A 134 2.48 -25.07 -28.80
C ALA A 134 3.85 -24.87 -28.14
N ARG A 135 4.91 -25.55 -28.58
CA ARG A 135 6.26 -25.51 -27.96
C ARG A 135 7.04 -24.21 -28.22
N THR A 136 6.88 -23.59 -29.38
CA THR A 136 7.51 -22.29 -29.70
C THR A 136 6.72 -21.11 -29.10
N ASN A 137 5.39 -21.22 -29.05
CA ASN A 137 4.50 -20.21 -28.49
C ASN A 137 4.51 -20.19 -26.94
N THR A 138 4.75 -21.34 -26.29
CA THR A 138 4.91 -21.43 -24.82
C THR A 138 6.13 -20.68 -24.30
N ARG A 139 7.29 -20.69 -24.98
CA ARG A 139 8.46 -19.87 -24.58
C ARG A 139 8.14 -18.37 -24.59
N ARG A 140 7.42 -17.88 -25.60
CA ARG A 140 6.96 -16.48 -25.70
C ARG A 140 5.86 -16.14 -24.69
N ARG A 141 4.94 -17.06 -24.37
CA ARG A 141 3.84 -16.89 -23.38
C ARG A 141 4.35 -16.95 -21.92
N VAL A 142 5.28 -17.85 -21.58
CA VAL A 142 5.87 -17.95 -20.23
C VAL A 142 6.69 -16.71 -19.86
N GLN A 143 7.38 -16.11 -20.84
CA GLN A 143 8.14 -14.85 -20.65
C GLN A 143 7.24 -13.61 -20.53
N ARG A 144 5.93 -13.74 -20.76
CA ARG A 144 4.93 -12.65 -20.67
C ARG A 144 4.18 -12.61 -19.33
N ARG A 145 3.90 -13.76 -18.70
CA ARG A 145 3.19 -13.89 -17.39
C ARG A 145 3.86 -13.20 -16.18
N GLY A 146 5.15 -12.86 -16.26
CA GLY A 146 5.89 -12.13 -15.22
C GLY A 146 6.24 -10.68 -15.55
N ARG A 147 5.63 -10.10 -16.59
CA ARG A 147 5.95 -8.73 -17.02
C ARG A 147 5.49 -7.69 -16.00
N GLY A 148 6.42 -7.26 -15.16
CA GLY A 148 6.23 -6.16 -14.22
C GLY A 148 6.82 -6.50 -12.86
N GLY A 149 6.66 -7.77 -12.45
CA GLY A 149 6.98 -8.23 -11.10
C GLY A 149 8.41 -7.95 -10.68
N ALA A 150 9.40 -8.22 -11.54
CA ALA A 150 10.80 -7.96 -11.22
C ALA A 150 11.09 -6.46 -11.04
N THR A 151 10.56 -5.62 -11.93
CA THR A 151 10.71 -4.17 -11.83
C THR A 151 10.03 -3.62 -10.58
N LEU A 152 8.86 -4.13 -10.21
CA LEU A 152 8.15 -3.75 -8.99
C LEU A 152 8.91 -4.15 -7.72
N ARG A 153 9.58 -5.30 -7.73
CA ARG A 153 10.46 -5.72 -6.63
C ARG A 153 11.72 -4.86 -6.54
N VAL A 154 12.27 -4.42 -7.68
CA VAL A 154 13.34 -3.41 -7.70
C VAL A 154 12.85 -2.08 -7.14
N VAL A 155 11.64 -1.63 -7.47
CA VAL A 155 11.05 -0.45 -6.82
C VAL A 155 10.87 -0.67 -5.32
N GLY A 156 10.48 -1.88 -4.90
CA GLY A 156 10.44 -2.25 -3.50
C GLY A 156 11.81 -2.12 -2.82
N LEU A 157 12.88 -2.59 -3.46
CA LEU A 157 14.25 -2.43 -2.97
C LEU A 157 14.63 -0.95 -2.90
N LEU A 158 14.39 -0.18 -3.96
CA LEU A 158 14.66 1.26 -4.00
C LEU A 158 13.90 2.04 -2.91
N MET A 159 12.68 1.62 -2.55
CA MET A 159 11.95 2.19 -1.41
C MET A 159 12.64 1.92 -0.07
N THR A 160 13.21 0.72 0.12
CA THR A 160 14.03 0.43 1.30
C THR A 160 15.30 1.27 1.30
N LEU A 161 15.97 1.42 0.16
CA LEU A 161 17.17 2.25 0.03
C LEU A 161 16.86 3.73 0.31
N LEU A 162 15.73 4.25 -0.20
CA LEU A 162 15.27 5.61 0.09
C LEU A 162 15.05 5.83 1.59
N LEU A 163 14.38 4.89 2.27
CA LEU A 163 14.21 4.94 3.73
C LEU A 163 15.56 4.89 4.44
N THR A 164 16.47 4.02 3.99
CA THR A 164 17.82 3.87 4.56
C THR A 164 18.58 5.19 4.46
N THR A 165 18.63 5.79 3.27
CA THR A 165 19.26 7.10 3.04
C THR A 165 18.61 8.20 3.88
N ALA A 166 17.27 8.28 3.90
CA ALA A 166 16.56 9.25 4.73
C ALA A 166 16.90 9.11 6.22
N SER A 167 16.92 7.87 6.73
CA SER A 167 17.28 7.59 8.12
C SER A 167 18.76 7.79 8.45
N ALA A 168 19.64 7.84 7.44
CA ALA A 168 21.06 8.12 7.61
C ALA A 168 21.35 9.62 7.76
N ILE A 169 20.55 10.50 7.14
CA ILE A 169 20.80 11.96 7.10
C ILE A 169 20.91 12.57 8.50
N VAL A 170 19.94 12.31 9.38
CA VAL A 170 19.98 12.88 10.75
C VAL A 170 21.17 12.37 11.56
N PRO A 171 21.33 11.05 11.79
CA PRO A 171 22.42 10.56 12.63
C PRO A 171 23.80 10.77 12.01
N MET A 172 23.98 10.51 10.71
CA MET A 172 25.32 10.52 10.10
C MET A 172 25.72 11.92 9.63
N ASP A 173 24.88 12.60 8.83
CA ASP A 173 25.22 13.89 8.23
C ASP A 173 25.03 15.05 9.21
N LEU A 174 23.84 15.21 9.79
CA LEU A 174 23.57 16.33 10.70
C LEU A 174 24.31 16.17 12.02
N VAL A 175 24.09 15.06 12.73
CA VAL A 175 24.67 14.84 14.06
C VAL A 175 26.14 14.42 13.98
N GLY A 176 26.49 13.47 13.11
CA GLY A 176 27.84 12.93 13.03
C GLY A 176 28.89 13.92 12.49
N ILE A 177 28.48 14.81 11.58
CA ILE A 177 29.38 15.74 10.88
C ILE A 177 29.04 17.20 11.19
N GLN A 178 27.89 17.70 10.75
CA GLN A 178 27.61 19.14 10.72
C GLN A 178 27.53 19.80 12.10
N CYS A 179 26.92 19.13 13.07
CA CYS A 179 26.74 19.67 14.42
C CYS A 179 28.02 19.81 15.23
N TYR A 180 29.13 19.25 14.77
CA TYR A 180 30.42 19.29 15.46
C TYR A 180 31.58 19.70 14.52
N ALA A 181 31.26 20.30 13.37
CA ALA A 181 32.23 20.62 12.32
C ALA A 181 33.37 21.54 12.81
N ASP A 182 33.08 22.49 13.68
CA ASP A 182 34.06 23.48 14.18
C ASP A 182 34.64 23.13 15.56
N LYS A 183 34.30 21.96 16.16
CA LYS A 183 34.61 21.52 17.55
C LYS A 183 34.17 22.47 18.69
N GLU A 184 34.04 23.77 18.43
CA GLU A 184 33.68 24.83 19.38
C GLU A 184 32.19 25.22 19.30
N ARG A 185 31.49 24.84 18.22
CA ARG A 185 30.07 25.18 17.98
C ARG A 185 29.24 23.92 17.84
N ALA A 186 28.37 23.68 18.81
CA ALA A 186 27.37 22.62 18.75
C ALA A 186 26.05 23.12 18.13
N CYS A 187 25.26 22.21 17.57
CA CYS A 187 23.86 22.49 17.25
C CYS A 187 23.08 22.92 18.50
N SER A 188 22.16 23.87 18.32
CA SER A 188 21.47 24.57 19.43
C SER A 188 20.66 23.67 20.38
N SER A 189 20.14 22.55 19.86
CA SER A 189 19.21 21.67 20.59
C SER A 189 19.71 20.22 20.67
N ILE A 190 21.03 19.99 20.61
CA ILE A 190 21.56 18.64 20.83
C ILE A 190 21.34 18.22 22.29
N PRO A 191 20.76 17.03 22.55
CA PRO A 191 20.65 16.48 23.90
C PRO A 191 22.02 16.37 24.56
N SER A 192 22.14 16.80 25.82
CA SER A 192 23.42 16.78 26.57
C SER A 192 24.02 15.37 26.69
N GLN A 193 23.18 14.34 26.63
CA GLN A 193 23.58 12.92 26.62
C GLN A 193 24.45 12.57 25.41
N LEU A 194 24.37 13.32 24.31
CA LEU A 194 25.20 13.14 23.11
C LEU A 194 26.47 14.01 23.15
N GLY A 195 26.72 14.76 24.23
CA GLY A 195 27.89 15.64 24.37
C GLY A 195 29.23 14.91 24.29
N PHE A 196 29.28 13.61 24.61
CA PHE A 196 30.50 12.81 24.49
C PHE A 196 31.01 12.73 23.04
N LEU A 197 30.11 12.77 22.05
CA LEU A 197 30.47 12.70 20.63
C LEU A 197 31.41 13.84 20.22
N ALA A 198 31.33 15.01 20.86
CA ALA A 198 32.21 16.14 20.56
C ALA A 198 33.70 15.79 20.68
N HIS A 199 34.06 14.82 21.52
CA HIS A 199 35.44 14.39 21.75
C HIS A 199 35.94 13.33 20.76
N TRP A 200 35.04 12.72 20.00
CA TRP A 200 35.37 11.68 19.03
C TRP A 200 35.72 12.28 17.67
N SER A 201 36.55 11.57 16.91
CA SER A 201 36.80 11.86 15.50
C SER A 201 35.54 11.64 14.65
N VAL A 202 35.50 12.24 13.46
CA VAL A 202 34.40 12.04 12.50
C VAL A 202 34.26 10.55 12.13
N GLY A 203 35.37 9.83 12.00
CA GLY A 203 35.38 8.38 11.72
C GLY A 203 34.68 7.58 12.82
N GLU A 204 35.04 7.80 14.08
CA GLU A 204 34.43 7.13 15.24
C GLU A 204 32.93 7.45 15.37
N ARG A 205 32.53 8.72 15.15
CA ARG A 205 31.12 9.11 15.15
C ARG A 205 30.35 8.40 14.04
N LEU A 206 30.88 8.41 12.82
CA LEU A 206 30.24 7.75 11.68
C LEU A 206 30.17 6.23 11.88
N ALA A 207 31.18 5.60 12.48
CA ALA A 207 31.18 4.16 12.79
C ALA A 207 30.07 3.77 13.79
N LEU A 208 29.74 4.63 14.76
CA LEU A 208 28.62 4.39 15.66
C LEU A 208 27.27 4.71 14.99
N LEU A 209 27.18 5.87 14.34
CA LEU A 209 25.91 6.42 13.86
C LEU A 209 25.40 5.72 12.58
N SER A 210 26.28 5.05 11.82
CA SER A 210 25.93 4.17 10.69
C SER A 210 25.09 2.95 11.10
N PHE A 211 25.14 2.51 12.35
CA PHE A 211 24.29 1.41 12.83
C PHE A 211 22.81 1.81 12.86
N VAL A 212 22.48 3.09 13.07
CA VAL A 212 21.08 3.55 13.20
C VAL A 212 20.22 3.19 11.98
N PRO A 213 20.58 3.56 10.73
CA PRO A 213 19.80 3.19 9.55
C PRO A 213 19.73 1.66 9.33
N VAL A 214 20.82 0.92 9.60
CA VAL A 214 20.83 -0.54 9.46
C VAL A 214 19.91 -1.21 10.49
N LEU A 215 19.99 -0.81 11.76
CA LEU A 215 19.15 -1.32 12.84
C LEU A 215 17.67 -1.01 12.61
N LEU A 216 17.35 0.15 12.02
CA LEU A 216 15.97 0.46 11.62
C LEU A 216 15.45 -0.58 10.62
N ILE A 217 16.21 -0.89 9.56
CA ILE A 217 15.79 -1.89 8.57
C ILE A 217 15.73 -3.31 9.17
N VAL A 218 16.66 -3.67 10.05
CA VAL A 218 16.61 -4.93 10.81
C VAL A 218 15.38 -5.00 11.70
N ALA A 219 15.00 -3.91 12.37
CA ALA A 219 13.80 -3.85 13.20
C ALA A 219 12.52 -4.01 12.36
N LEU A 220 12.45 -3.38 11.17
CA LEU A 220 11.34 -3.57 10.23
C LEU A 220 11.27 -5.01 9.70
N TRP A 221 12.42 -5.61 9.39
CA TRP A 221 12.51 -7.03 9.02
C TRP A 221 12.00 -7.93 10.15
N ALA A 222 12.45 -7.70 11.39
CA ALA A 222 12.02 -8.47 12.55
C ALA A 222 10.51 -8.32 12.81
N LEU A 223 9.97 -7.11 12.67
CA LEU A 223 8.53 -6.85 12.76
C LEU A 223 7.76 -7.61 11.67
N ALA A 224 8.21 -7.56 10.41
CA ALA A 224 7.60 -8.25 9.28
C ALA A 224 7.73 -9.79 9.35
N ALA A 225 8.78 -10.30 10.00
CA ALA A 225 8.97 -11.72 10.28
C ALA A 225 8.03 -12.19 11.39
N LYS A 226 7.93 -11.42 12.49
CA LYS A 226 7.03 -11.73 13.62
C LYS A 226 5.58 -11.82 13.16
N THR A 227 5.09 -10.81 12.44
CA THR A 227 3.68 -10.77 11.97
C THR A 227 3.33 -11.94 11.07
N ARG A 228 4.28 -12.38 10.24
CA ARG A 228 4.14 -13.56 9.37
C ARG A 228 3.98 -14.85 10.17
N THR A 229 4.91 -15.10 11.11
CA THR A 229 4.83 -16.32 11.93
C THR A 229 3.54 -16.41 12.74
N SER A 230 3.00 -15.27 13.19
CA SER A 230 1.71 -15.22 13.89
C SER A 230 0.51 -15.52 12.98
N TYR A 231 0.61 -15.22 11.69
CA TYR A 231 -0.46 -15.53 10.73
C TYR A 231 -0.38 -17.00 10.26
N ASP A 232 0.84 -17.58 10.23
CA ASP A 232 1.10 -18.95 9.79
C ASP A 232 0.77 -20.02 10.86
N ARG A 233 0.83 -19.70 12.16
CA ARG A 233 0.62 -20.67 13.27
C ARG A 233 -0.77 -21.33 13.29
N ALA A 234 -1.80 -20.67 12.77
CA ALA A 234 -3.15 -21.25 12.68
C ALA A 234 -3.37 -22.06 11.39
N ALA A 235 -2.59 -21.79 10.33
CA ALA A 235 -2.60 -22.56 9.09
C ALA A 235 -1.84 -23.90 9.18
N SER A 236 -1.31 -24.24 10.36
CA SER A 236 -0.40 -25.37 10.61
C SER A 236 -1.05 -26.77 10.57
N ALA A 237 -2.22 -26.90 9.94
CA ALA A 237 -2.67 -28.20 9.41
C ALA A 237 -2.08 -28.50 8.02
N ALA A 238 -1.41 -27.52 7.37
CA ALA A 238 -0.69 -27.74 6.12
C ALA A 238 0.75 -28.18 6.39
N THR A 239 1.00 -29.49 6.27
CA THR A 239 2.34 -30.10 6.23
C THR A 239 3.30 -29.37 5.27
N GLU A 240 4.62 -29.49 5.49
CA GLU A 240 5.70 -28.99 4.60
C GLU A 240 5.48 -29.38 3.11
N ALA A 241 4.77 -30.49 2.85
CA ALA A 241 4.30 -30.93 1.54
C ALA A 241 3.32 -29.95 0.86
N GLY A 242 2.43 -29.29 1.60
CA GLY A 242 1.50 -28.28 1.07
C GLY A 242 2.19 -27.00 0.62
N LEU A 243 3.28 -26.63 1.31
CA LEU A 243 4.11 -25.45 0.96
C LEU A 243 4.95 -25.68 -0.30
N LEU A 244 5.44 -26.91 -0.51
CA LEU A 244 6.06 -27.33 -1.76
C LEU A 244 5.01 -27.47 -2.88
N GLY A 245 3.79 -27.91 -2.54
CA GLY A 245 2.63 -27.96 -3.43
C GLY A 245 2.28 -26.59 -4.00
N ALA A 246 2.16 -25.55 -3.18
CA ALA A 246 1.90 -24.17 -3.60
C ALA A 246 2.90 -23.63 -4.64
N ALA A 247 4.20 -23.90 -4.42
CA ALA A 247 5.27 -23.45 -5.31
C ALA A 247 5.37 -24.26 -6.62
N THR A 248 4.69 -25.42 -6.69
CA THR A 248 4.67 -26.33 -7.84
C THR A 248 3.29 -26.44 -8.49
N ALA A 249 2.26 -25.84 -7.90
CA ALA A 249 0.87 -25.89 -8.33
C ALA A 249 0.68 -25.39 -9.77
N ARG A 250 -0.20 -26.08 -10.50
CA ARG A 250 -0.60 -25.67 -11.85
C ARG A 250 -1.44 -24.41 -11.75
N LYS A 251 -1.03 -23.35 -12.44
CA LYS A 251 -1.75 -22.06 -12.45
C LYS A 251 -3.09 -22.21 -13.16
N ARG A 252 -4.16 -21.76 -12.49
CA ARG A 252 -5.54 -21.82 -12.98
C ARG A 252 -6.11 -20.41 -13.17
N TRP A 253 -7.12 -20.29 -14.03
CA TRP A 253 -7.88 -19.06 -14.24
C TRP A 253 -9.31 -19.27 -13.72
N PRO A 254 -9.87 -18.36 -12.91
CA PRO A 254 -9.26 -17.14 -12.33
C PRO A 254 -8.07 -17.42 -11.40
N LEU A 255 -7.11 -16.49 -11.28
CA LEU A 255 -5.85 -16.75 -10.56
C LEU A 255 -6.04 -17.13 -9.08
N LEU A 256 -7.12 -16.65 -8.45
CA LEU A 256 -7.50 -16.98 -7.07
C LEU A 256 -7.83 -18.47 -6.86
N THR A 257 -8.08 -19.23 -7.93
CA THR A 257 -8.26 -20.69 -7.91
C THR A 257 -6.93 -21.46 -7.91
N THR A 258 -5.80 -20.77 -7.96
CA THR A 258 -4.48 -21.42 -7.95
C THR A 258 -4.16 -21.90 -6.54
N ASP A 259 -3.91 -23.21 -6.40
CA ASP A 259 -3.49 -23.78 -5.13
C ASP A 259 -2.24 -23.07 -4.58
N GLY A 260 -2.29 -22.74 -3.29
CA GLY A 260 -1.20 -22.04 -2.63
C GLY A 260 -1.08 -20.54 -2.96
N PHE A 261 -2.07 -19.94 -3.64
CA PHE A 261 -2.07 -18.51 -3.91
C PHE A 261 -1.88 -17.67 -2.64
N TRP A 262 -2.51 -18.09 -1.55
CA TRP A 262 -2.46 -17.42 -0.25
C TRP A 262 -1.25 -17.83 0.62
N GLN A 263 -0.29 -18.61 0.10
CA GLN A 263 0.89 -19.12 0.83
C GLN A 263 2.22 -18.53 0.29
N HIS A 264 2.58 -17.29 0.67
CA HIS A 264 3.75 -16.58 0.11
C HIS A 264 5.03 -16.56 0.98
N HIS A 265 5.02 -17.21 2.15
CA HIS A 265 6.04 -17.04 3.19
C HIS A 265 7.51 -17.28 2.75
N LEU A 266 7.79 -18.25 1.87
CA LEU A 266 9.17 -18.55 1.42
C LEU A 266 9.79 -17.45 0.57
N VAL A 267 9.03 -16.92 -0.39
CA VAL A 267 9.52 -15.90 -1.33
C VAL A 267 9.73 -14.58 -0.57
N THR A 268 8.76 -14.20 0.26
CA THR A 268 8.82 -12.99 1.05
C THR A 268 9.97 -13.03 2.07
N SER A 269 10.37 -14.21 2.59
CA SER A 269 11.44 -14.32 3.61
C SER A 269 12.82 -14.09 3.01
N LYS A 270 13.09 -14.70 1.85
CA LYS A 270 14.36 -14.55 1.13
C LYS A 270 14.56 -13.10 0.67
N THR A 271 13.54 -12.51 0.07
CA THR A 271 13.59 -11.12 -0.42
C THR A 271 13.77 -10.13 0.74
N ALA A 272 13.17 -10.39 1.91
CA ALA A 272 13.37 -9.51 3.07
C ALA A 272 14.83 -9.45 3.54
N LEU A 273 15.56 -10.58 3.51
CA LEU A 273 16.98 -10.61 3.86
C LEU A 273 17.84 -9.85 2.85
N LEU A 274 17.51 -9.92 1.56
CA LEU A 274 18.20 -9.14 0.52
C LEU A 274 18.02 -7.63 0.73
N HIS A 275 16.87 -7.18 1.22
CA HIS A 275 16.65 -5.77 1.56
C HIS A 275 17.51 -5.32 2.76
N VAL A 276 17.65 -6.16 3.79
CA VAL A 276 18.56 -5.89 4.93
C VAL A 276 20.01 -5.81 4.45
N ALA A 277 20.44 -6.77 3.62
CA ALA A 277 21.78 -6.76 3.04
C ALA A 277 22.04 -5.49 2.19
N ALA A 278 21.06 -5.06 1.39
CA ALA A 278 21.18 -3.86 0.57
C ALA A 278 21.28 -2.59 1.41
N ALA A 279 20.57 -2.50 2.52
CA ALA A 279 20.68 -1.37 3.45
C ALA A 279 22.08 -1.30 4.07
N ALA A 280 22.63 -2.43 4.50
CA ALA A 280 24.00 -2.49 5.03
C ALA A 280 25.05 -2.08 3.98
N VAL A 281 24.94 -2.61 2.75
CA VAL A 281 25.82 -2.23 1.63
C VAL A 281 25.67 -0.76 1.26
N LEU A 282 24.47 -0.18 1.29
CA LEU A 282 24.30 1.24 0.98
C LEU A 282 24.97 2.14 2.02
N VAL A 283 24.87 1.79 3.31
CA VAL A 283 25.53 2.56 4.38
C VAL A 283 27.05 2.41 4.30
N GLU A 284 27.54 1.21 3.99
CA GLU A 284 28.95 0.96 3.69
C GLU A 284 29.42 1.83 2.52
N LEU A 285 28.76 1.76 1.36
CA LEU A 285 29.07 2.60 0.20
C LEU A 285 29.08 4.10 0.52
N THR A 286 28.10 4.57 1.29
CA THR A 286 27.98 5.98 1.66
C THR A 286 29.15 6.43 2.54
N THR A 287 29.54 5.60 3.50
CA THR A 287 30.67 5.92 4.40
C THR A 287 32.02 5.76 3.69
N ALA A 288 32.21 4.74 2.86
CA ALA A 288 33.42 4.56 2.06
C ALA A 288 33.62 5.71 1.06
N TRP A 289 32.54 6.11 0.39
CA TRP A 289 32.55 7.29 -0.49
C TRP A 289 32.93 8.57 0.25
N HIS A 290 32.38 8.78 1.45
CA HIS A 290 32.72 9.93 2.27
C HIS A 290 34.18 9.93 2.71
N VAL A 291 34.75 8.79 3.08
CA VAL A 291 36.17 8.73 3.46
C VAL A 291 37.07 9.01 2.25
N LEU A 292 36.72 8.47 1.08
CA LEU A 292 37.48 8.65 -0.16
C LEU A 292 37.53 10.11 -0.62
N PHE A 293 36.39 10.82 -0.58
CA PHE A 293 36.28 12.19 -1.12
C PHE A 293 36.23 13.29 -0.05
N GLY A 294 36.05 12.94 1.22
CA GLY A 294 35.85 13.87 2.33
C GLY A 294 37.11 14.19 3.15
N ALA A 295 38.28 13.68 2.74
CA ALA A 295 39.57 14.00 3.37
C ALA A 295 39.94 15.49 3.27
N GLY A 296 39.35 16.23 2.33
CA GLY A 296 39.51 17.66 2.16
C GLY A 296 38.26 18.30 1.56
N ARG A 297 38.35 19.61 1.32
CA ARG A 297 37.21 20.42 0.81
C ARG A 297 37.15 20.54 -0.71
N GLN A 298 38.14 20.00 -1.42
CA GLN A 298 38.28 20.19 -2.87
C GLN A 298 37.43 19.21 -3.69
N CYS A 299 36.92 18.13 -3.10
CA CYS A 299 36.12 17.09 -3.80
C CYS A 299 34.69 16.95 -3.25
N VAL A 300 34.09 18.03 -2.73
CA VAL A 300 32.83 17.94 -1.96
C VAL A 300 31.58 18.02 -2.83
N THR A 301 31.65 18.64 -4.02
CA THR A 301 30.51 18.78 -4.92
C THR A 301 30.61 17.85 -6.14
N PRO A 302 29.47 17.49 -6.77
CA PRO A 302 29.49 16.69 -7.99
C PRO A 302 30.30 17.32 -9.13
N GLY A 303 30.31 18.66 -9.21
CA GLY A 303 31.10 19.40 -10.20
C GLY A 303 32.60 19.15 -10.06
N ASP A 304 33.09 19.09 -8.82
CA ASP A 304 34.50 18.84 -8.50
C ASP A 304 34.94 17.42 -8.90
N LEU A 305 34.02 16.46 -8.93
CA LEU A 305 34.31 15.07 -9.33
C LEU A 305 34.29 14.88 -10.84
N ILE A 306 33.40 15.58 -11.55
CA ILE A 306 33.24 15.47 -13.01
C ILE A 306 34.34 16.26 -13.73
N HIS A 307 34.66 17.45 -13.20
CA HIS A 307 35.73 18.30 -13.70
C HIS A 307 36.75 18.55 -12.58
N PRO A 308 37.54 17.52 -12.22
CA PRO A 308 38.46 17.63 -11.10
C PRO A 308 39.53 18.65 -11.45
N ASP A 309 39.50 19.74 -10.68
CA ASP A 309 40.53 20.74 -10.64
C ASP A 309 41.84 20.13 -10.11
N ARG A 310 42.92 20.91 -10.10
CA ARG A 310 44.19 20.39 -9.56
C ARG A 310 44.05 20.03 -8.08
N GLY A 311 43.26 20.79 -7.31
CA GLY A 311 43.04 20.55 -5.88
C GLY A 311 42.45 19.18 -5.58
N CYS A 312 41.36 18.81 -6.23
CA CYS A 312 40.70 17.52 -6.00
C CYS A 312 41.58 16.33 -6.45
N ARG A 313 42.31 16.47 -7.57
CA ARG A 313 43.26 15.42 -8.01
C ARG A 313 44.39 15.20 -7.01
N HIS A 314 44.95 16.27 -6.46
CA HIS A 314 45.98 16.18 -5.43
C HIS A 314 45.42 15.53 -4.16
N GLN A 315 44.23 15.94 -3.71
CA GLN A 315 43.57 15.33 -2.56
C GLN A 315 43.40 13.81 -2.71
N LEU A 316 42.99 13.32 -3.89
CA LEU A 316 42.90 11.87 -4.14
C LEU A 316 44.26 11.19 -4.19
N ALA A 317 45.27 11.83 -4.79
CA ALA A 317 46.62 11.28 -4.87
C ALA A 317 47.27 11.14 -3.49
N ASP A 318 46.99 12.08 -2.59
CA ASP A 318 47.54 12.14 -1.24
C ASP A 318 46.83 11.19 -0.26
N ALA A 319 45.71 10.57 -0.65
CA ALA A 319 44.95 9.64 0.20
C ALA A 319 45.70 8.33 0.52
N GLY A 320 46.80 8.04 -0.18
CA GLY A 320 47.71 6.93 0.11
C GLY A 320 47.03 5.55 0.18
N GLY A 321 47.51 4.68 1.08
CA GLY A 321 46.96 3.33 1.26
C GLY A 321 45.49 3.30 1.71
N ARG A 322 45.02 4.36 2.40
CA ARG A 322 43.63 4.47 2.84
C ARG A 322 42.68 4.66 1.67
N GLY A 323 43.04 5.56 0.73
CA GLY A 323 42.26 5.79 -0.48
C GLY A 323 42.11 4.55 -1.34
N ILE A 324 43.16 3.72 -1.44
CA ILE A 324 43.10 2.43 -2.16
C ILE A 324 42.15 1.46 -1.47
N ALA A 325 42.23 1.33 -0.14
CA ALA A 325 41.32 0.46 0.62
C ALA A 325 39.85 0.88 0.43
N GLU A 326 39.55 2.18 0.52
CA GLU A 326 38.19 2.70 0.31
C GLU A 326 37.72 2.53 -1.14
N LEU A 327 38.61 2.67 -2.13
CA LEU A 327 38.27 2.39 -3.53
C LEU A 327 37.90 0.90 -3.73
N ILE A 328 38.60 -0.01 -3.05
CA ILE A 328 38.28 -1.44 -3.04
C ILE A 328 36.92 -1.66 -2.37
N MET A 329 36.66 -1.05 -1.20
CA MET A 329 35.39 -1.14 -0.50
C MET A 329 34.23 -0.68 -1.39
N VAL A 330 34.34 0.51 -2.01
CA VAL A 330 33.37 1.02 -2.98
C VAL A 330 33.14 0.04 -4.13
N GLY A 331 34.22 -0.52 -4.72
CA GLY A 331 34.11 -1.51 -5.79
C GLY A 331 33.37 -2.78 -5.36
N LEU A 332 33.72 -3.33 -4.19
CA LEU A 332 33.08 -4.53 -3.63
C LEU A 332 31.62 -4.26 -3.26
N GLY A 333 31.30 -3.11 -2.66
CA GLY A 333 29.95 -2.69 -2.33
C GLY A 333 29.07 -2.53 -3.58
N LEU A 334 29.59 -1.95 -4.66
CA LEU A 334 28.87 -1.83 -5.94
C LEU A 334 28.59 -3.21 -6.55
N ILE A 335 29.58 -4.11 -6.55
CA ILE A 335 29.39 -5.49 -7.02
C ILE A 335 28.34 -6.21 -6.17
N ALA A 336 28.41 -6.10 -4.84
CA ALA A 336 27.44 -6.69 -3.93
C ALA A 336 26.03 -6.14 -4.18
N MET A 337 25.87 -4.83 -4.41
CA MET A 337 24.58 -4.22 -4.75
C MET A 337 24.02 -4.76 -6.07
N VAL A 338 24.85 -4.90 -7.11
CA VAL A 338 24.43 -5.50 -8.39
C VAL A 338 23.99 -6.95 -8.21
N VAL A 339 24.72 -7.74 -7.42
CA VAL A 339 24.34 -9.12 -7.08
C VAL A 339 23.01 -9.15 -6.33
N ILE A 340 22.80 -8.27 -5.36
CA ILE A 340 21.54 -8.18 -4.61
C ILE A 340 20.37 -7.86 -5.56
N VAL A 341 20.51 -6.84 -6.42
CA VAL A 341 19.50 -6.48 -7.42
C VAL A 341 19.21 -7.66 -8.34
N ALA A 342 20.25 -8.36 -8.81
CA ALA A 342 20.09 -9.54 -9.64
C ALA A 342 19.32 -10.64 -8.90
N LEU A 343 19.63 -10.94 -7.63
CA LEU A 343 18.92 -11.93 -6.83
C LEU A 343 17.45 -11.54 -6.59
N VAL A 344 17.16 -10.26 -6.36
CA VAL A 344 15.78 -9.74 -6.24
C VAL A 344 15.00 -9.97 -7.55
N VAL A 345 15.62 -9.67 -8.70
CA VAL A 345 15.03 -9.89 -10.02
C VAL A 345 14.78 -11.37 -10.28
N HIS A 346 15.78 -12.24 -10.10
CA HIS A 346 15.66 -13.68 -10.32
C HIS A 346 14.69 -14.37 -9.34
N GLY A 347 14.56 -13.85 -8.12
CA GLY A 347 13.57 -14.32 -7.15
C GLY A 347 12.11 -14.15 -7.63
N THR A 348 11.86 -13.33 -8.67
CA THR A 348 10.53 -13.15 -9.28
C THR A 348 9.99 -14.43 -9.90
N GLU A 349 10.86 -15.33 -10.37
CA GLU A 349 10.45 -16.61 -10.96
C GLU A 349 9.75 -17.54 -9.96
N ASP A 350 9.99 -17.32 -8.67
CA ASP A 350 9.40 -18.15 -7.61
C ASP A 350 7.98 -17.65 -7.22
N ALA A 351 7.44 -16.62 -7.88
CA ALA A 351 6.15 -16.04 -7.55
C ALA A 351 4.94 -16.84 -8.10
N VAL A 352 3.85 -16.86 -7.31
CA VAL A 352 2.59 -17.59 -7.58
C VAL A 352 1.90 -17.17 -8.88
N ASP A 353 2.19 -15.99 -9.40
CA ASP A 353 1.65 -15.42 -10.63
C ASP A 353 2.58 -15.64 -11.86
N VAL A 354 3.87 -15.94 -11.68
CA VAL A 354 4.83 -16.27 -12.76
C VAL A 354 4.97 -17.77 -13.07
N ALA A 355 4.61 -18.22 -14.29
CA ALA A 355 4.70 -19.63 -14.69
C ALA A 355 6.15 -20.16 -14.61
N ARG A 356 6.44 -21.15 -13.75
CA ARG A 356 7.77 -21.78 -13.66
C ARG A 356 8.11 -22.52 -14.94
N ARG A 357 9.38 -22.41 -15.36
CA ARG A 357 9.97 -23.25 -16.41
C ARG A 357 10.50 -24.54 -15.77
N LEU A 358 9.69 -25.60 -15.74
CA LEU A 358 10.06 -26.98 -15.34
C LEU A 358 10.58 -27.14 -13.89
N ALA A 359 10.14 -28.22 -13.23
CA ALA A 359 10.14 -28.37 -11.77
C ALA A 359 11.45 -28.92 -11.15
N THR A 360 12.57 -28.97 -11.87
CA THR A 360 13.67 -29.87 -11.48
C THR A 360 14.72 -29.32 -10.51
N ASP A 361 14.69 -28.06 -10.06
CA ASP A 361 15.71 -27.62 -9.10
C ASP A 361 15.29 -26.49 -8.14
N VAL A 362 14.79 -26.86 -6.95
CA VAL A 362 14.33 -25.92 -5.91
C VAL A 362 15.44 -25.58 -4.89
N ARG A 363 16.49 -26.40 -4.82
CA ARG A 363 17.53 -26.36 -3.77
C ARG A 363 18.70 -25.36 -4.00
N PRO A 364 19.10 -24.97 -5.23
CA PRO A 364 20.27 -24.08 -5.43
C PRO A 364 20.06 -22.62 -4.99
N LYS A 365 18.81 -22.11 -4.97
CA LYS A 365 18.53 -20.66 -4.81
C LYS A 365 18.68 -20.13 -3.38
N GLN A 366 18.69 -20.96 -2.33
CA GLN A 366 18.78 -20.49 -0.94
C GLN A 366 20.21 -20.18 -0.47
N ARG A 367 21.21 -20.88 -1.03
CA ARG A 367 22.63 -20.68 -0.67
C ARG A 367 23.13 -19.29 -1.09
N GLY A 368 22.73 -18.83 -2.27
CA GLY A 368 23.08 -17.50 -2.78
C GLY A 368 22.64 -16.36 -1.86
N VAL A 369 21.37 -16.37 -1.41
CA VAL A 369 20.85 -15.32 -0.52
C VAL A 369 21.61 -15.26 0.81
N ARG A 370 21.88 -16.42 1.44
CA ARG A 370 22.63 -16.46 2.71
C ARG A 370 24.07 -15.97 2.52
N ALA A 371 24.74 -16.39 1.44
CA ALA A 371 26.08 -15.93 1.13
C ALA A 371 26.13 -14.41 0.93
N THR A 372 25.17 -13.83 0.21
CA THR A 372 25.09 -12.38 0.01
C THR A 372 24.88 -11.61 1.31
N VAL A 373 24.06 -12.13 2.23
CA VAL A 373 23.90 -11.52 3.57
C VAL A 373 25.23 -11.52 4.33
N VAL A 374 25.95 -12.64 4.33
CA VAL A 374 27.27 -12.74 4.97
C VAL A 374 28.26 -11.74 4.36
N VAL A 375 28.33 -11.66 3.02
CA VAL A 375 29.19 -10.68 2.32
C VAL A 375 28.82 -9.25 2.71
N ALA A 376 27.54 -8.88 2.71
CA ALA A 376 27.10 -7.55 3.13
C ALA A 376 27.47 -7.24 4.58
N THR A 377 27.33 -8.21 5.49
CA THR A 377 27.76 -8.06 6.90
C THR A 377 29.26 -7.87 7.02
N LEU A 378 30.07 -8.63 6.26
CA LEU A 378 31.52 -8.51 6.27
C LEU A 378 31.99 -7.17 5.70
N LEU A 379 31.37 -6.69 4.61
CA LEU A 379 31.66 -5.37 4.04
C LEU A 379 31.34 -4.26 5.05
N PHE A 380 30.15 -4.30 5.65
CA PHE A 380 29.78 -3.33 6.67
C PHE A 380 30.75 -3.35 7.87
N ALA A 381 31.06 -4.53 8.42
CA ALA A 381 32.00 -4.68 9.53
C ALA A 381 33.42 -4.22 9.17
N GLY A 382 33.89 -4.54 7.96
CA GLY A 382 35.16 -4.06 7.42
C GLY A 382 35.21 -2.54 7.34
N GLN A 383 34.12 -1.90 6.93
CA GLN A 383 34.04 -0.45 6.89
C GLN A 383 34.07 0.18 8.28
N GLN A 384 33.44 -0.44 9.30
CA GLN A 384 33.58 0.03 10.69
C GLN A 384 35.02 -0.11 11.19
N ALA A 385 35.71 -1.19 10.87
CA ALA A 385 37.11 -1.37 11.21
C ALA A 385 38.01 -0.26 10.60
N ILE A 386 37.78 0.09 9.33
CA ILE A 386 38.53 1.17 8.67
C ILE A 386 38.25 2.52 9.35
N LEU A 387 36.98 2.83 9.61
CA LEU A 387 36.58 4.09 10.26
C LEU A 387 37.14 4.25 11.68
N ILE A 388 37.28 3.15 12.43
CA ILE A 388 37.75 3.16 13.83
C ILE A 388 39.27 3.08 13.92
N TRP A 389 39.97 2.35 13.05
CA TRP A 389 41.41 2.09 13.25
C TRP A 389 42.32 2.93 12.34
N TRP A 390 41.82 3.44 11.21
CA TRP A 390 42.64 4.17 10.23
C TRP A 390 42.56 5.70 10.42
N HIS A 391 43.21 6.22 11.46
CA HIS A 391 43.15 7.63 11.90
C HIS A 391 44.03 8.63 11.10
N GLY A 392 44.80 8.18 10.11
CA GLY A 392 45.92 8.96 9.55
C GLY A 392 45.59 10.24 8.77
N ALA A 393 44.31 10.51 8.44
CA ALA A 393 43.88 11.74 7.76
C ALA A 393 42.57 12.26 8.36
N ALA A 394 42.54 13.55 8.69
CA ALA A 394 41.34 14.23 9.18
C ALA A 394 40.29 14.31 8.07
N LEU A 395 39.02 14.02 8.39
CA LEU A 395 37.90 14.24 7.49
C LEU A 395 37.41 15.67 7.69
N GLU A 396 37.65 16.53 6.69
CA GLU A 396 37.40 17.98 6.77
C GLU A 396 36.16 18.44 6.01
N ALA A 397 35.54 17.54 5.23
CA ALA A 397 34.33 17.86 4.50
C ALA A 397 33.21 18.30 5.48
N PRO A 398 32.53 19.42 5.20
CA PRO A 398 31.56 20.00 6.14
C PRO A 398 30.25 19.21 6.22
N ARG A 399 30.05 18.21 5.35
CA ARG A 399 28.84 17.39 5.23
C ARG A 399 29.18 16.00 4.68
N LEU A 400 28.24 15.07 4.79
CA LEU A 400 28.36 13.73 4.23
C LEU A 400 28.35 13.79 2.70
N VAL A 401 29.53 13.69 2.09
CA VAL A 401 29.73 13.76 0.64
C VAL A 401 28.89 12.69 -0.08
N GLY A 402 28.11 13.07 -1.09
CA GLY A 402 27.36 12.14 -1.94
C GLY A 402 25.95 11.76 -1.44
N ILE A 403 25.56 12.13 -0.21
CA ILE A 403 24.25 11.71 0.35
C ILE A 403 23.06 12.35 -0.38
N SER A 404 23.23 13.59 -0.85
CA SER A 404 22.18 14.34 -1.57
C SER A 404 21.95 13.75 -2.96
N GLU A 405 23.04 13.43 -3.64
CA GLU A 405 23.10 12.82 -4.96
C GLU A 405 22.53 11.41 -4.91
N THR A 406 22.93 10.62 -3.92
CA THR A 406 22.40 9.27 -3.67
C THR A 406 20.89 9.31 -3.49
N SER A 407 20.39 10.25 -2.67
CA SER A 407 18.94 10.47 -2.49
C SER A 407 18.26 10.82 -3.81
N ALA A 408 18.81 11.78 -4.56
CA ALA A 408 18.26 12.22 -5.84
C ALA A 408 18.21 11.09 -6.88
N ILE A 409 19.28 10.28 -6.98
CA ILE A 409 19.36 9.13 -7.89
C ILE A 409 18.25 8.11 -7.56
N ILE A 410 18.13 7.72 -6.29
CA ILE A 410 17.11 6.76 -5.85
C ILE A 410 15.70 7.31 -6.15
N ILE A 411 15.42 8.57 -5.82
CA ILE A 411 14.13 9.22 -6.08
C ILE A 411 13.83 9.26 -7.59
N CYS A 412 14.81 9.64 -8.42
CA CYS A 412 14.64 9.73 -9.87
C CYS A 412 14.43 8.35 -10.53
N LEU A 413 15.10 7.31 -10.04
CA LEU A 413 14.90 5.94 -10.50
C LEU A 413 13.48 5.46 -10.17
N ILE A 414 13.02 5.65 -8.94
CA ILE A 414 11.65 5.32 -8.55
C ILE A 414 10.67 6.13 -9.40
N PHE A 415 10.85 7.44 -9.50
CA PHE A 415 9.97 8.35 -10.26
C PHE A 415 9.84 7.92 -11.72
N GLY A 416 10.96 7.67 -12.40
CA GLY A 416 10.98 7.22 -13.79
C GLY A 416 10.26 5.87 -13.99
N ILE A 417 10.50 4.90 -13.10
CA ILE A 417 9.80 3.62 -13.14
C ILE A 417 8.30 3.80 -12.90
N SER A 418 7.90 4.62 -11.93
CA SER A 418 6.50 4.92 -11.59
C SER A 418 5.75 5.59 -12.75
N LEU A 419 6.39 6.54 -13.43
CA LEU A 419 5.83 7.15 -14.66
C LEU A 419 5.65 6.11 -15.77
N SER A 420 6.61 5.21 -15.95
CA SER A 420 6.47 4.13 -16.94
C SER A 420 5.29 3.21 -16.62
N ALA A 421 5.02 2.98 -15.33
CA ALA A 421 3.98 2.08 -14.86
C ALA A 421 2.56 2.54 -15.17
N LEU A 422 2.36 3.82 -15.52
CA LEU A 422 1.11 4.35 -16.07
C LEU A 422 0.72 3.67 -17.40
N PHE A 423 1.70 3.13 -18.13
CA PHE A 423 1.50 2.53 -19.46
C PHE A 423 1.61 1.00 -19.47
N TRP A 424 1.91 0.35 -18.35
CA TRP A 424 2.24 -1.09 -18.34
C TRP A 424 1.09 -1.99 -18.75
N ARG A 425 -0.16 -1.60 -18.45
CA ARG A 425 -1.34 -2.35 -18.90
C ARG A 425 -1.58 -2.23 -20.41
N ARG A 426 -1.02 -1.21 -21.10
CA ARG A 426 -1.21 -0.94 -22.54
C ARG A 426 -0.32 -1.75 -23.49
N GLY A 427 0.56 -2.60 -22.97
CA GLY A 427 1.46 -3.44 -23.78
C GLY A 427 2.74 -2.75 -24.28
N THR A 428 2.92 -1.44 -24.05
CA THR A 428 4.12 -0.65 -24.44
C THR A 428 5.18 -0.56 -23.34
N ARG A 429 5.17 -1.47 -22.36
CA ARG A 429 6.00 -1.41 -21.14
C ARG A 429 7.50 -1.18 -21.38
N GLY A 430 8.10 -1.85 -22.37
CA GLY A 430 9.54 -1.71 -22.64
C GLY A 430 9.91 -0.26 -23.01
N LEU A 431 9.21 0.29 -24.00
CA LEU A 431 9.39 1.68 -24.42
C LEU A 431 9.08 2.67 -23.29
N ALA A 432 7.98 2.43 -22.57
CA ALA A 432 7.60 3.27 -21.43
C ALA A 432 8.66 3.26 -20.32
N LEU A 433 9.27 2.11 -20.04
CA LEU A 433 10.34 2.00 -19.03
C LEU A 433 11.59 2.77 -19.45
N VAL A 434 12.01 2.62 -20.71
CA VAL A 434 13.14 3.39 -21.25
C VAL A 434 12.86 4.89 -21.20
N ALA A 435 11.68 5.33 -21.62
CA ALA A 435 11.28 6.73 -21.58
C ALA A 435 11.22 7.27 -20.15
N GLY A 436 10.64 6.52 -19.21
CA GLY A 436 10.57 6.90 -17.80
C GLY A 436 11.95 7.02 -17.16
N LEU A 437 12.85 6.06 -17.39
CA LEU A 437 14.23 6.11 -16.92
C LEU A 437 15.02 7.24 -17.57
N ALA A 438 14.81 7.50 -18.87
CA ALA A 438 15.41 8.63 -19.56
C ALA A 438 14.96 9.97 -18.95
N ILE A 439 13.70 10.11 -18.54
CA ILE A 439 13.22 11.30 -17.85
C ILE A 439 13.89 11.45 -16.48
N GLY A 440 13.98 10.37 -15.69
CA GLY A 440 14.70 10.38 -14.41
C GLY A 440 16.18 10.80 -14.61
N LEU A 441 16.84 10.27 -15.64
CA LEU A 441 18.20 10.65 -15.99
C LEU A 441 18.29 12.12 -16.45
N LEU A 442 17.37 12.60 -17.27
CA LEU A 442 17.33 14.00 -17.71
C LEU A 442 17.17 14.97 -16.54
N VAL A 443 16.36 14.61 -15.53
CA VAL A 443 16.23 15.40 -14.29
C VAL A 443 17.59 15.48 -13.58
N LEU A 444 18.29 14.36 -13.40
CA LEU A 444 19.63 14.33 -12.79
C LEU A 444 20.66 15.13 -13.60
N LEU A 445 20.73 14.92 -14.92
CA LEU A 445 21.68 15.58 -15.81
C LEU A 445 21.43 17.10 -15.94
N SER A 446 20.20 17.57 -15.68
CA SER A 446 19.86 19.00 -15.73
C SER A 446 20.59 19.86 -14.69
N GLY A 447 21.34 19.24 -13.77
CA GLY A 447 22.19 19.88 -12.77
C GLY A 447 23.66 19.99 -13.12
N ILE A 448 24.15 19.21 -14.08
CA ILE A 448 25.58 19.06 -14.34
C ILE A 448 26.11 20.23 -15.18
N HIS A 449 25.27 20.85 -16.02
CA HIS A 449 25.70 21.94 -16.90
C HIS A 449 25.43 23.31 -16.27
N GLY A 450 26.49 23.92 -15.73
CA GLY A 450 26.47 25.24 -15.08
C GLY A 450 26.02 26.43 -15.94
N GLU A 451 25.70 26.24 -17.23
CA GLU A 451 25.21 27.30 -18.12
C GLU A 451 23.92 26.96 -18.91
N VAL A 452 23.17 25.91 -18.55
CA VAL A 452 22.01 25.50 -19.36
C VAL A 452 20.70 26.17 -18.92
N SER A 453 20.02 26.72 -19.93
CA SER A 453 18.77 27.48 -19.90
C SER A 453 17.62 26.73 -19.23
N TRP A 454 16.61 27.47 -18.77
CA TRP A 454 15.34 26.96 -18.23
C TRP A 454 14.52 26.15 -19.25
N LEU A 455 14.89 26.17 -20.54
CA LEU A 455 14.20 25.47 -21.63
C LEU A 455 14.18 23.94 -21.47
N PRO A 456 15.31 23.20 -21.34
CA PRO A 456 15.28 21.75 -21.13
C PRO A 456 14.53 21.34 -19.85
N ARG A 457 14.56 22.14 -18.80
CA ARG A 457 13.81 21.88 -17.55
C ARG A 457 12.30 22.02 -17.75
N GLY A 458 11.89 23.09 -18.45
CA GLY A 458 10.50 23.28 -18.88
C GLY A 458 10.03 22.16 -19.81
N ALA A 459 10.88 21.71 -20.73
CA ALA A 459 10.58 20.59 -21.62
C ALA A 459 10.31 19.28 -20.85
N VAL A 460 11.14 18.94 -19.85
CA VAL A 460 10.90 17.76 -18.99
C VAL A 460 9.56 17.88 -18.26
N ALA A 461 9.24 19.05 -17.70
CA ALA A 461 7.95 19.29 -17.04
C ALA A 461 6.76 19.09 -17.99
N VAL A 462 6.85 19.64 -19.21
CA VAL A 462 5.84 19.47 -20.25
C VAL A 462 5.73 18.01 -20.68
N ILE A 463 6.84 17.29 -20.86
CA ILE A 463 6.85 15.86 -21.21
C ILE A 463 6.13 15.04 -20.15
N VAL A 464 6.42 15.26 -18.86
CA VAL A 464 5.75 14.52 -17.76
C VAL A 464 4.26 14.84 -17.73
N LEU A 465 3.87 16.11 -17.88
CA LEU A 465 2.47 16.50 -17.94
C LEU A 465 1.76 15.84 -19.13
N VAL A 466 2.36 15.88 -20.32
CA VAL A 466 1.82 15.26 -21.54
C VAL A 466 1.69 13.75 -21.36
N MET A 467 2.71 13.08 -20.79
CA MET A 467 2.62 11.66 -20.49
C MET A 467 1.45 11.35 -19.55
N PHE A 468 1.24 12.14 -18.50
CA PHE A 468 0.12 11.93 -17.58
C PHE A 468 -1.23 12.16 -18.28
N VAL A 469 -1.35 13.21 -19.10
CA VAL A 469 -2.57 13.49 -19.86
C VAL A 469 -2.87 12.38 -20.87
N LEU A 470 -1.86 11.88 -21.59
CA LEU A 470 -1.99 10.74 -22.51
C LEU A 470 -2.31 9.45 -21.75
N ALA A 471 -1.73 9.24 -20.57
CA ALA A 471 -2.10 8.16 -19.66
C ALA A 471 -3.57 8.27 -19.22
N MET A 472 -4.10 9.47 -18.98
CA MET A 472 -5.47 9.62 -18.50
C MET A 472 -6.54 9.76 -19.59
N ARG A 473 -6.17 10.06 -20.85
CA ARG A 473 -7.13 10.30 -21.95
C ARG A 473 -7.13 9.27 -23.08
N ALA A 474 -6.00 8.63 -23.36
CA ALA A 474 -5.81 7.95 -24.66
C ALA A 474 -6.49 6.58 -24.80
N ASP A 475 -6.88 5.91 -23.71
CA ASP A 475 -7.34 4.52 -23.77
C ASP A 475 -8.85 4.41 -23.51
N THR A 476 -9.60 4.17 -24.58
CA THR A 476 -11.05 3.90 -24.54
C THR A 476 -11.35 2.46 -24.16
N GLN A 477 -10.46 1.52 -24.47
CA GLN A 477 -10.63 0.08 -24.19
C GLN A 477 -10.55 -0.23 -22.69
N ARG A 478 -9.76 0.56 -21.95
CA ARG A 478 -9.56 0.39 -20.50
C ARG A 478 -10.40 1.33 -19.63
N ARG A 479 -11.40 2.01 -20.18
CA ARG A 479 -12.23 2.98 -19.42
C ARG A 479 -12.88 2.39 -18.15
N HIS A 480 -13.07 1.07 -18.12
CA HIS A 480 -13.64 0.32 -16.98
C HIS A 480 -12.59 -0.21 -15.99
N GLU A 481 -11.30 0.01 -16.23
CA GLU A 481 -10.23 -0.24 -15.27
C GLU A 481 -9.91 1.06 -14.49
N ALA A 482 -9.41 0.92 -13.26
CA ALA A 482 -9.09 2.07 -12.41
C ALA A 482 -8.06 2.99 -13.07
N TRP A 483 -8.36 4.30 -13.11
CA TRP A 483 -7.60 5.31 -13.85
C TRP A 483 -7.26 4.88 -15.28
N ARG A 484 -8.20 4.20 -15.96
CA ARG A 484 -8.04 3.69 -17.33
C ARG A 484 -6.85 2.74 -17.49
N GLY A 485 -6.59 1.92 -16.47
CA GLY A 485 -5.49 0.96 -16.43
C GLY A 485 -4.17 1.54 -15.90
N CYS A 486 -4.16 2.76 -15.37
CA CYS A 486 -2.97 3.38 -14.79
C CYS A 486 -2.73 3.01 -13.32
N ALA A 487 -3.57 2.15 -12.72
CA ALA A 487 -3.49 1.76 -11.31
C ALA A 487 -2.08 1.38 -10.81
N PRO A 488 -1.23 0.63 -11.55
CA PRO A 488 0.14 0.36 -11.11
C PRO A 488 0.97 1.64 -10.94
N GLY A 489 0.93 2.55 -11.91
CA GLY A 489 1.67 3.81 -11.84
C GLY A 489 1.11 4.75 -10.78
N VAL A 490 -0.22 4.85 -10.64
CA VAL A 490 -0.87 5.65 -9.59
C VAL A 490 -0.46 5.17 -8.20
N ALA A 491 -0.47 3.87 -7.95
CA ALA A 491 -0.06 3.29 -6.67
C ALA A 491 1.44 3.54 -6.37
N LEU A 492 2.34 3.41 -7.35
CA LEU A 492 3.77 3.68 -7.16
C LEU A 492 4.08 5.18 -6.96
N LEU A 493 3.41 6.07 -7.70
CA LEU A 493 3.54 7.51 -7.52
C LEU A 493 3.01 7.93 -6.15
N LEU A 494 1.89 7.37 -5.70
CA LEU A 494 1.36 7.60 -4.36
C LEU A 494 2.33 7.07 -3.28
N ALA A 495 2.94 5.89 -3.49
CA ALA A 495 3.94 5.33 -2.59
C ALA A 495 5.14 6.28 -2.43
N LEU A 496 5.68 6.77 -3.56
CA LEU A 496 6.78 7.74 -3.56
C LEU A 496 6.36 9.06 -2.92
N LEU A 497 5.16 9.57 -3.20
CA LEU A 497 4.65 10.80 -2.60
C LEU A 497 4.57 10.70 -1.08
N ILE A 498 3.99 9.61 -0.55
CA ILE A 498 3.90 9.38 0.90
C ILE A 498 5.30 9.23 1.50
N ALA A 499 6.20 8.49 0.86
CA ALA A 499 7.58 8.36 1.32
C ALA A 499 8.30 9.72 1.40
N MET A 500 8.11 10.58 0.39
CA MET A 500 8.68 11.92 0.35
C MET A 500 8.05 12.86 1.38
N ILE A 501 6.73 12.81 1.60
CA ILE A 501 6.06 13.59 2.64
C ILE A 501 6.59 13.21 4.03
N LEU A 502 6.63 11.90 4.34
CA LEU A 502 7.10 11.42 5.64
C LEU A 502 8.58 11.74 5.86
N SER A 503 9.42 11.50 4.85
CA SER A 503 10.87 11.78 4.94
C SER A 503 11.14 13.28 5.04
N SER A 504 10.52 14.11 4.21
CA SER A 504 10.69 15.57 4.26
C SER A 504 10.19 16.13 5.59
N ALA A 505 8.98 15.76 6.04
CA ALA A 505 8.44 16.23 7.32
C ALA A 505 9.36 15.89 8.51
N LEU A 506 9.87 14.66 8.57
CA LEU A 506 10.79 14.22 9.62
C LEU A 506 12.12 14.96 9.56
N LEU A 507 12.76 14.97 8.37
CA LEU A 507 14.09 15.53 8.19
C LEU A 507 14.11 17.05 8.39
N VAL A 508 13.16 17.75 7.79
CA VAL A 508 12.99 19.20 7.97
C VAL A 508 12.67 19.54 9.41
N GLY A 509 11.76 18.79 10.04
CA GLY A 509 11.36 19.03 11.43
C GLY A 509 12.54 18.90 12.40
N ILE A 510 13.29 17.81 12.30
CA ILE A 510 14.48 17.58 13.14
C ILE A 510 15.59 18.58 12.81
N ALA A 511 15.89 18.80 11.53
CA ALA A 511 16.92 19.74 11.13
C ALA A 511 16.59 21.16 11.61
N ASN A 512 15.34 21.62 11.49
CA ASN A 512 14.92 22.92 11.97
C ASN A 512 15.02 23.04 13.50
N LEU A 513 14.70 21.97 14.24
CA LEU A 513 14.90 21.92 15.69
C LEU A 513 16.38 22.07 16.09
N LEU A 514 17.27 21.39 15.36
CA LEU A 514 18.72 21.47 15.59
C LEU A 514 19.31 22.83 15.16
N ASN A 515 18.73 23.44 14.12
CA ASN A 515 19.14 24.72 13.53
C ASN A 515 18.75 25.94 14.40
N GLY A 516 17.88 25.74 15.39
CA GLY A 516 17.60 26.73 16.44
C GLY A 516 16.96 28.01 15.94
N ARG A 517 17.67 29.14 16.11
CA ARG A 517 17.18 30.48 15.73
C ARG A 517 17.39 30.80 14.25
N ASN A 518 18.13 29.97 13.51
CA ASN A 518 18.30 30.15 12.08
C ASN A 518 16.95 29.96 11.37
N SER A 519 16.73 30.68 10.26
CA SER A 519 15.52 30.49 9.48
C SER A 519 15.51 29.09 8.87
N ALA A 520 14.33 28.48 8.76
CA ALA A 520 14.21 27.19 8.10
C ALA A 520 14.76 27.23 6.65
N ALA A 521 14.67 28.37 5.97
CA ALA A 521 15.21 28.56 4.62
C ALA A 521 16.75 28.39 4.56
N SER A 522 17.47 28.59 5.66
CA SER A 522 18.91 28.32 5.74
C SER A 522 19.25 26.84 5.56
N LEU A 523 18.30 25.91 5.80
CA LEU A 523 18.48 24.48 5.51
C LEU A 523 18.68 24.19 4.02
N ALA A 524 18.19 25.07 3.15
CA ALA A 524 18.47 25.01 1.71
C ALA A 524 19.84 25.63 1.36
N GLY A 525 20.50 26.35 2.26
CA GLY A 525 21.69 27.16 1.96
C GLY A 525 21.39 28.63 1.68
N ALA A 526 20.18 29.12 2.00
CA ALA A 526 19.91 30.56 2.04
C ALA A 526 20.70 31.22 3.19
N GLN A 527 21.05 32.50 3.06
CA GLN A 527 21.80 33.19 4.12
C GLN A 527 21.06 33.10 5.47
N PRO A 528 21.78 32.81 6.57
CA PRO A 528 21.19 32.73 7.90
C PRO A 528 20.53 34.07 8.27
N ALA A 529 19.49 34.00 9.10
CA ALA A 529 18.74 35.18 9.53
C ALA A 529 19.61 36.07 10.41
N ALA A 530 20.25 37.06 9.76
CA ALA A 530 21.04 38.15 10.34
C ALA A 530 22.26 37.73 11.18
N THR A 531 23.42 38.27 10.79
CA THR A 531 24.47 38.61 11.77
C THR A 531 23.81 39.28 12.98
N PRO A 532 24.07 38.85 14.23
CA PRO A 532 23.58 39.59 15.38
C PRO A 532 23.97 41.07 15.20
N LYS A 533 23.00 41.98 15.29
CA LYS A 533 23.31 43.42 15.32
C LYS A 533 24.38 43.60 16.41
N PRO A 534 25.51 44.29 16.13
CA PRO A 534 26.54 44.46 17.13
C PRO A 534 25.92 45.16 18.35
N CYS A 535 25.81 44.44 19.46
CA CYS A 535 25.38 45.02 20.72
C CYS A 535 26.47 46.01 21.14
N LYS A 536 26.06 47.27 21.33
CA LYS A 536 26.97 48.40 21.60
C LYS A 536 27.67 48.30 22.96
N TYR A 537 27.25 47.38 23.83
CA TYR A 537 27.81 47.15 25.15
C TYR A 537 27.91 45.64 25.40
N SER A 538 29.16 45.17 25.55
CA SER A 538 29.62 43.83 25.99
C SER A 538 28.53 42.78 26.17
N CYS A 539 28.32 41.93 25.16
CA CYS A 539 27.74 40.61 25.38
C CYS A 539 28.88 39.60 25.31
N ASP A 540 28.98 38.74 26.34
CA ASP A 540 29.67 37.47 26.22
C ASP A 540 29.19 36.77 24.94
N THR A 541 30.13 36.26 24.16
CA THR A 541 29.93 35.74 22.81
C THR A 541 28.74 34.78 22.75
N VAL A 542 27.61 35.22 22.20
CA VAL A 542 26.56 34.30 21.74
C VAL A 542 27.20 33.49 20.62
N GLN A 543 27.65 32.27 20.93
CA GLN A 543 28.21 31.36 19.95
C GLN A 543 27.21 31.22 18.79
N ALA A 544 27.65 31.58 17.58
CA ALA A 544 26.83 31.42 16.39
C ALA A 544 26.50 29.92 16.23
N ALA A 545 25.20 29.58 16.19
CA ALA A 545 24.75 28.21 16.01
C ALA A 545 25.20 27.65 14.65
N ALA A 546 25.51 26.35 14.61
CA ALA A 546 25.86 25.66 13.36
C ALA A 546 24.77 25.89 12.29
N THR A 547 25.17 26.25 11.07
CA THR A 547 24.25 26.39 9.93
C THR A 547 24.12 25.04 9.25
N LEU A 548 22.97 24.40 9.40
CA LEU A 548 22.72 23.07 8.85
C LEU A 548 22.29 23.13 7.39
N LEU A 549 22.75 22.16 6.60
CA LEU A 549 22.36 21.94 5.21
C LEU A 549 21.69 20.58 5.10
N LEU A 550 20.47 20.56 4.57
CA LEU A 550 19.71 19.34 4.34
C LEU A 550 19.79 18.95 2.85
N PRO A 551 19.78 17.65 2.50
CA PRO A 551 19.71 17.24 1.10
C PRO A 551 18.54 17.88 0.35
N GLN A 552 18.89 18.51 -0.77
CA GLN A 552 18.01 19.42 -1.51
C GLN A 552 16.69 18.80 -1.97
N PRO A 553 16.61 17.52 -2.41
CA PRO A 553 15.35 16.91 -2.81
C PRO A 553 14.25 16.96 -1.73
N PHE A 554 14.60 16.84 -0.44
CA PHE A 554 13.61 16.83 0.65
C PHE A 554 13.15 18.24 1.04
N VAL A 555 14.02 19.24 0.92
CA VAL A 555 13.70 20.64 1.23
C VAL A 555 12.76 21.21 0.16
N TRP A 556 13.14 21.07 -1.11
CA TRP A 556 12.37 21.61 -2.24
C TRP A 556 11.06 20.89 -2.47
N PHE A 557 10.99 19.59 -2.16
CA PHE A 557 9.72 18.87 -2.15
C PHE A 557 8.73 19.50 -1.16
N GLY A 558 9.17 19.89 0.03
CA GLY A 558 8.30 20.50 1.02
C GLY A 558 7.72 21.84 0.59
N ALA A 559 8.52 22.67 -0.11
CA ALA A 559 8.03 23.89 -0.73
C ALA A 559 7.01 23.63 -1.84
N ALA A 560 7.27 22.65 -2.70
CA ALA A 560 6.36 22.28 -3.78
C ALA A 560 5.04 21.67 -3.25
N LEU A 561 5.08 20.97 -2.11
CA LEU A 561 3.91 20.40 -1.45
C LEU A 561 2.89 21.47 -1.04
N LEU A 562 3.33 22.64 -0.58
CA LEU A 562 2.42 23.74 -0.24
C LEU A 562 1.65 24.24 -1.47
N ALA A 563 2.36 24.41 -2.60
CA ALA A 563 1.73 24.80 -3.86
C ALA A 563 0.70 23.73 -4.33
N MET A 564 1.04 22.44 -4.16
CA MET A 564 0.14 21.32 -4.42
C MET A 564 -1.15 21.41 -3.59
N LEU A 565 -1.04 21.65 -2.28
CA LEU A 565 -2.20 21.73 -1.39
C LEU A 565 -3.10 22.93 -1.74
N GLY A 566 -2.51 24.08 -2.08
CA GLY A 566 -3.26 25.24 -2.53
C GLY A 566 -4.04 24.96 -3.83
N LEU A 567 -3.40 24.34 -4.82
CA LEU A 567 -4.05 23.98 -6.09
C LEU A 567 -5.12 22.89 -5.90
N LEU A 568 -4.88 21.92 -5.02
CA LEU A 568 -5.87 20.92 -4.65
C LEU A 568 -7.09 21.58 -4.01
N LEU A 569 -6.90 22.50 -3.06
CA LEU A 569 -8.01 23.21 -2.44
C LEU A 569 -8.83 24.01 -3.47
N LEU A 570 -8.17 24.74 -4.36
CA LEU A 570 -8.83 25.51 -5.42
C LEU A 570 -9.64 24.61 -6.38
N THR A 571 -9.08 23.47 -6.78
CA THR A 571 -9.78 22.51 -7.66
C THR A 571 -10.96 21.85 -6.98
N LEU A 572 -10.86 21.51 -5.69
CA LEU A 572 -11.98 20.98 -4.90
C LEU A 572 -13.10 22.01 -4.73
N ILE A 573 -12.76 23.28 -4.46
CA ILE A 573 -13.74 24.38 -4.39
C ILE A 573 -14.46 24.54 -5.74
N ALA A 574 -13.72 24.60 -6.84
CA ALA A 574 -14.30 24.73 -8.19
C ALA A 574 -15.20 23.53 -8.55
N ALA A 575 -14.77 22.29 -8.24
CA ALA A 575 -15.56 21.09 -8.46
C ALA A 575 -16.83 21.07 -7.61
N SER A 576 -16.75 21.50 -6.34
CA SER A 576 -17.90 21.57 -5.43
C SER A 576 -18.93 22.58 -5.92
N ILE A 577 -18.50 23.77 -6.37
CA ILE A 577 -19.37 24.77 -6.98
C ILE A 577 -20.03 24.22 -8.25
N GLY A 578 -19.27 23.51 -9.09
CA GLY A 578 -19.79 22.87 -10.30
C GLY A 578 -20.82 21.78 -10.04
N ALA A 579 -20.60 20.95 -9.01
CA ALA A 579 -21.52 19.89 -8.61
C ALA A 579 -22.84 20.45 -8.05
N VAL A 580 -22.77 21.43 -7.14
CA VAL A 580 -23.95 22.09 -6.55
C VAL A 580 -24.83 22.74 -7.63
N ARG A 581 -24.23 23.35 -8.64
CA ARG A 581 -24.96 23.95 -9.77
C ARG A 581 -25.68 22.93 -10.68
N ARG A 582 -25.32 21.64 -10.60
CA ARG A 582 -25.85 20.57 -11.47
C ARG A 582 -26.86 19.65 -10.76
N THR A 583 -26.91 19.68 -9.43
CA THR A 583 -27.77 18.80 -8.62
C THR A 583 -29.28 19.09 -8.70
N ASP A 584 -29.72 20.16 -9.36
CA ASP A 584 -31.15 20.53 -9.47
C ASP A 584 -31.89 19.91 -10.68
N LYS A 585 -31.28 18.99 -11.46
CA LYS A 585 -31.81 18.65 -12.80
C LYS A 585 -32.03 17.17 -13.17
N ASP A 586 -31.91 16.18 -12.28
CA ASP A 586 -32.11 14.78 -12.72
C ASP A 586 -32.76 13.85 -11.66
N PRO A 587 -34.02 13.41 -11.86
CA PRO A 587 -34.73 12.51 -10.95
C PRO A 587 -34.51 11.01 -11.23
N SER A 588 -33.62 10.61 -12.15
CA SER A 588 -33.51 9.19 -12.55
C SER A 588 -32.58 8.36 -11.65
N ILE A 589 -33.14 7.74 -10.61
CA ILE A 589 -32.39 6.78 -9.76
C ILE A 589 -33.33 5.64 -9.36
N ILE A 590 -32.79 4.41 -9.26
CA ILE A 590 -33.39 3.29 -8.51
C ILE A 590 -33.84 3.82 -7.15
N ASP A 591 -35.13 3.97 -6.94
CA ASP A 591 -35.63 4.27 -5.61
C ASP A 591 -35.58 2.96 -4.82
N PRO A 592 -34.81 2.89 -3.71
CA PRO A 592 -35.11 1.87 -2.72
C PRO A 592 -36.60 2.01 -2.37
N PRO A 593 -37.30 0.92 -2.07
CA PRO A 593 -38.74 0.95 -1.86
C PRO A 593 -39.10 2.10 -0.90
N PRO A 594 -40.12 2.92 -1.22
CA PRO A 594 -40.49 4.04 -0.37
C PRO A 594 -40.74 3.53 1.04
N VAL A 595 -40.04 4.10 2.01
CA VAL A 595 -40.37 3.89 3.42
C VAL A 595 -41.71 4.59 3.64
N LEU A 596 -42.63 3.90 4.32
CA LEU A 596 -43.87 4.45 4.89
C LEU A 596 -43.68 5.90 5.36
N ASP A 597 -44.64 6.79 5.05
CA ASP A 597 -44.67 8.24 5.36
C ASP A 597 -43.55 8.72 6.31
N GLU A 598 -42.40 9.10 5.75
CA GLU A 598 -41.24 9.53 6.53
C GLU A 598 -41.56 10.84 7.28
N PRO A 599 -41.39 10.91 8.62
CA PRO A 599 -41.50 12.17 9.34
C PRO A 599 -40.44 13.17 8.84
N GLU A 600 -40.83 14.43 8.58
CA GLU A 600 -40.00 15.46 7.91
C GLU A 600 -38.56 15.62 8.45
N GLY A 601 -38.34 15.37 9.75
CA GLY A 601 -37.02 15.44 10.38
C GLY A 601 -36.02 14.39 9.87
N TYR A 602 -36.48 13.17 9.54
CA TYR A 602 -35.61 12.07 9.11
C TYR A 602 -35.24 12.15 7.64
N ALA A 603 -36.11 12.70 6.79
CA ALA A 603 -35.80 13.00 5.40
C ALA A 603 -34.58 13.92 5.26
N ARG A 604 -34.39 14.88 6.17
CA ARG A 604 -33.22 15.79 6.19
C ARG A 604 -31.92 15.07 6.56
N LEU A 605 -31.97 14.18 7.56
CA LEU A 605 -30.80 13.41 8.00
C LEU A 605 -30.38 12.39 6.92
N ALA A 606 -31.35 11.70 6.32
CA ALA A 606 -31.12 10.79 5.20
C ALA A 606 -30.52 11.54 4.00
N ARG A 607 -31.06 12.71 3.63
CA ARG A 607 -30.49 13.56 2.57
C ARG A 607 -29.02 13.92 2.84
N THR A 608 -28.68 14.30 4.07
CA THR A 608 -27.30 14.64 4.45
C THR A 608 -26.36 13.44 4.30
N ALA A 609 -26.80 12.25 4.74
CA ALA A 609 -26.05 11.02 4.58
C ALA A 609 -25.87 10.61 3.11
N ARG A 610 -26.89 10.78 2.26
CA ARG A 610 -26.81 10.55 0.81
C ARG A 610 -25.79 11.48 0.14
N VAL A 611 -25.79 12.77 0.49
CA VAL A 611 -24.80 13.74 -0.05
C VAL A 611 -23.38 13.36 0.34
N PHE A 612 -23.16 12.97 1.60
CA PHE A 612 -21.86 12.48 2.06
C PHE A 612 -21.42 11.23 1.30
N ALA A 613 -22.32 10.26 1.11
CA ALA A 613 -22.03 9.04 0.35
C ALA A 613 -21.64 9.35 -1.11
N GLN A 614 -22.40 10.21 -1.79
CA GLN A 614 -22.09 10.64 -3.16
C GLN A 614 -20.72 11.33 -3.26
N LEU A 615 -20.34 12.14 -2.27
CA LEU A 615 -19.01 12.76 -2.21
C LEU A 615 -17.92 11.71 -2.03
N ALA A 616 -18.12 10.74 -1.13
CA ALA A 616 -17.16 9.67 -0.88
C ALA A 616 -16.95 8.78 -2.12
N HIS A 617 -17.99 8.53 -2.90
CA HIS A 617 -17.93 7.72 -4.12
C HIS A 617 -16.99 8.31 -5.20
N ARG A 618 -16.67 9.60 -5.15
CA ARG A 618 -15.69 10.28 -6.02
C ARG A 618 -14.22 9.96 -5.67
N GLY A 619 -13.98 9.05 -4.72
CA GLY A 619 -12.66 8.72 -4.20
C GLY A 619 -11.61 8.37 -5.28
N GLU A 620 -11.97 7.62 -6.32
CA GLU A 620 -11.02 7.28 -7.41
C GLU A 620 -10.54 8.54 -8.16
N ALA A 621 -11.46 9.42 -8.55
CA ALA A 621 -11.12 10.63 -9.28
C ALA A 621 -10.34 11.64 -8.42
N LEU A 622 -10.73 11.79 -7.15
CA LEU A 622 -10.01 12.61 -6.18
C LEU A 622 -8.58 12.11 -5.95
N LEU A 623 -8.41 10.80 -5.79
CA LEU A 623 -7.09 10.21 -5.63
C LEU A 623 -6.23 10.38 -6.89
N GLY A 624 -6.83 10.25 -8.07
CA GLY A 624 -6.15 10.52 -9.34
C GLY A 624 -5.65 11.97 -9.45
N LEU A 625 -6.46 12.93 -8.98
CA LEU A 625 -6.07 14.35 -8.92
C LEU A 625 -4.95 14.60 -7.92
N VAL A 626 -5.03 14.03 -6.71
CA VAL A 626 -3.96 14.13 -5.69
C VAL A 626 -2.64 13.59 -6.24
N VAL A 627 -2.67 12.43 -6.91
CA VAL A 627 -1.46 11.83 -7.49
C VAL A 627 -0.91 12.67 -8.65
N LEU A 628 -1.77 13.23 -9.51
CA LEU A 628 -1.34 14.15 -10.56
C LEU A 628 -0.61 15.37 -9.98
N LEU A 629 -1.28 16.10 -9.07
CA LEU A 629 -0.73 17.32 -8.49
C LEU A 629 0.53 17.01 -7.68
N GLY A 630 0.55 15.90 -6.94
CA GLY A 630 1.72 15.45 -6.20
C GLY A 630 2.90 15.03 -7.09
N THR A 631 2.63 14.43 -8.25
CA THR A 631 3.66 14.11 -9.24
C THR A 631 4.30 15.39 -9.81
N LEU A 632 3.47 16.40 -10.11
CA LEU A 632 3.96 17.70 -10.58
C LEU A 632 4.75 18.43 -9.49
N ALA A 633 4.29 18.38 -8.23
CA ALA A 633 5.00 18.95 -7.10
C ALA A 633 6.34 18.27 -6.85
N LEU A 634 6.39 16.94 -6.93
CA LEU A 634 7.63 16.17 -6.82
C LEU A 634 8.61 16.54 -7.93
N LEU A 635 8.14 16.63 -9.18
CA LEU A 635 8.98 17.04 -10.30
C LEU A 635 9.50 18.46 -10.12
N ALA A 636 8.65 19.41 -9.71
CA ALA A 636 9.06 20.77 -9.42
C ALA A 636 10.11 20.82 -8.31
N GLY A 637 9.91 20.05 -7.23
CA GLY A 637 10.87 19.92 -6.13
C GLY A 637 12.22 19.36 -6.59
N LEU A 638 12.23 18.31 -7.42
CA LEU A 638 13.45 17.73 -7.98
C LEU A 638 14.18 18.70 -8.91
N LEU A 639 13.47 19.37 -9.82
CA LEU A 639 14.06 20.36 -10.71
C LEU A 639 14.65 21.54 -9.91
N MET A 640 13.97 22.00 -8.86
CA MET A 640 14.48 23.06 -7.98
C MET A 640 15.67 22.62 -7.15
N ALA A 641 15.67 21.40 -6.62
CA ALA A 641 16.80 20.83 -5.89
C ALA A 641 18.08 20.82 -6.73
N VAL A 642 17.93 20.51 -8.01
CA VAL A 642 19.01 20.50 -8.99
C VAL A 642 19.46 21.93 -9.38
N VAL A 643 18.53 22.88 -9.52
CA VAL A 643 18.84 24.31 -9.82
C VAL A 643 19.61 24.96 -8.67
N TRP A 644 19.22 24.65 -7.43
CA TRP A 644 19.72 25.35 -6.25
C TRP A 644 21.19 25.04 -5.94
N ASP A 645 21.67 23.87 -6.37
CA ASP A 645 23.07 23.46 -6.24
C ASP A 645 23.99 24.09 -7.31
N SER A 646 23.43 24.87 -8.26
CA SER A 646 24.21 25.55 -9.31
C SER A 646 24.77 26.92 -8.84
N PRO A 647 26.03 27.28 -9.16
CA PRO A 647 26.69 28.53 -8.70
C PRO A 647 26.02 29.84 -9.16
N LYS A 648 25.16 29.80 -10.19
CA LYS A 648 24.52 30.96 -10.83
C LYS A 648 22.99 30.82 -10.81
N HIS A 649 22.36 30.95 -9.64
CA HIS A 649 20.89 30.96 -9.55
C HIS A 649 20.29 32.36 -9.87
N PRO A 650 19.11 32.45 -10.52
CA PRO A 650 18.49 33.73 -10.85
C PRO A 650 18.01 34.50 -9.61
N LYS A 651 18.52 35.74 -9.43
CA LYS A 651 18.32 36.58 -8.22
C LYS A 651 16.85 36.85 -7.86
N GLY A 652 15.94 36.94 -8.84
CA GLY A 652 14.51 37.20 -8.63
C GLY A 652 13.73 35.95 -8.20
N ALA A 653 13.98 34.81 -8.86
CA ALA A 653 13.35 33.54 -8.52
C ALA A 653 13.81 33.03 -7.15
N ALA A 654 15.07 33.30 -6.77
CA ALA A 654 15.60 32.91 -5.48
C ALA A 654 14.87 33.56 -4.29
N LYS A 655 14.43 34.83 -4.41
CA LYS A 655 13.67 35.49 -3.34
C LYS A 655 12.29 34.86 -3.13
N LEU A 656 11.56 34.61 -4.23
CA LEU A 656 10.25 33.95 -4.17
C LEU A 656 10.37 32.51 -3.65
N ALA A 657 11.39 31.79 -4.13
CA ALA A 657 11.66 30.42 -3.73
C ALA A 657 12.02 30.32 -2.23
N VAL A 658 12.89 31.20 -1.73
CA VAL A 658 13.23 31.32 -0.30
C VAL A 658 12.02 31.70 0.55
N GLY A 659 11.15 32.58 0.06
CA GLY A 659 9.90 32.94 0.74
C GLY A 659 8.92 31.77 0.88
N ALA A 660 8.93 30.82 -0.06
CA ALA A 660 8.08 29.64 -0.04
C ALA A 660 8.63 28.49 0.83
N LEU A 661 9.94 28.45 1.08
CA LEU A 661 10.59 27.39 1.87
C LEU A 661 9.99 27.29 3.29
N GLY A 662 9.95 28.41 4.02
CA GLY A 662 9.44 28.44 5.40
C GLY A 662 8.02 27.87 5.54
N PRO A 663 7.02 28.46 4.86
CA PRO A 663 5.64 27.94 4.85
C PRO A 663 5.53 26.51 4.31
N GLY A 664 6.31 26.14 3.30
CA GLY A 664 6.31 24.78 2.74
C GLY A 664 6.79 23.70 3.69
N MET A 665 7.80 24.02 4.50
CA MET A 665 8.30 23.16 5.55
C MET A 665 7.24 22.94 6.65
N TRP A 666 6.52 23.99 7.05
CA TRP A 666 5.37 23.86 7.95
C TRP A 666 4.22 23.05 7.34
N ALA A 667 3.93 23.22 6.06
CA ALA A 667 2.93 22.41 5.37
C ALA A 667 3.30 20.93 5.38
N SER A 668 4.56 20.61 5.10
CA SER A 668 5.08 19.23 5.13
C SER A 668 5.01 18.63 6.52
N ALA A 669 5.44 19.37 7.55
CA ALA A 669 5.34 18.95 8.94
C ALA A 669 3.87 18.73 9.37
N THR A 670 2.96 19.61 8.94
CA THR A 670 1.51 19.51 9.26
C THR A 670 0.88 18.29 8.58
N VAL A 671 1.13 18.07 7.29
CA VAL A 671 0.59 16.91 6.56
C VAL A 671 1.21 15.61 7.08
N GLY A 672 2.53 15.56 7.27
CA GLY A 672 3.19 14.40 7.87
C GLY A 672 2.68 14.10 9.28
N GLY A 673 2.55 15.13 10.11
CA GLY A 673 1.97 15.04 11.44
C GLY A 673 0.52 14.56 11.43
N LEU A 674 -0.31 15.04 10.50
CA LEU A 674 -1.69 14.58 10.33
C LEU A 674 -1.77 13.12 9.90
N ILE A 675 -0.94 12.68 8.94
CA ILE A 675 -0.85 11.27 8.54
C ILE A 675 -0.51 10.40 9.76
N ILE A 676 0.47 10.81 10.55
CA ILE A 676 0.88 10.12 11.77
C ILE A 676 -0.23 10.14 12.84
N ALA A 677 -0.92 11.27 13.03
CA ALA A 677 -1.98 11.41 14.02
C ALA A 677 -3.24 10.60 13.68
N LEU A 678 -3.67 10.59 12.41
CA LEU A 678 -4.77 9.77 11.93
C LEU A 678 -4.47 8.27 12.12
N ALA A 679 -3.21 7.88 11.92
CA ALA A 679 -2.73 6.52 12.13
C ALA A 679 -2.63 6.09 13.60
N ALA A 680 -2.24 7.02 14.47
CA ALA A 680 -2.12 6.78 15.91
C ALA A 680 -3.49 6.57 16.59
N GLY A 681 -4.59 6.77 15.85
CA GLY A 681 -5.97 6.62 16.32
C GLY A 681 -6.57 7.92 16.84
N GLY A 682 -6.20 9.07 16.27
CA GLY A 682 -6.72 10.38 16.66
C GLY A 682 -8.25 10.43 16.71
N SER A 683 -8.79 10.41 17.93
CA SER A 683 -10.21 10.47 18.26
C SER A 683 -10.85 11.86 18.03
N ALA A 684 -10.03 12.89 17.74
CA ALA A 684 -10.48 14.26 17.56
C ALA A 684 -11.23 14.51 16.23
N LEU A 685 -11.03 13.65 15.22
CA LEU A 685 -11.79 13.64 13.98
C LEU A 685 -12.73 12.42 13.98
N ALA A 686 -13.78 12.52 14.81
CA ALA A 686 -15.02 11.72 14.85
C ALA A 686 -15.02 10.29 14.26
N ASN A 687 -15.09 9.25 15.12
CA ASN A 687 -15.68 7.90 14.95
C ASN A 687 -15.60 7.13 13.60
N LYS A 688 -14.86 7.58 12.60
CA LYS A 688 -14.79 6.99 11.25
C LYS A 688 -13.37 7.15 10.72
N ARG A 689 -12.77 6.05 10.28
CA ARG A 689 -11.40 6.02 9.73
C ARG A 689 -11.45 6.45 8.25
N PRO A 690 -11.08 7.69 7.87
CA PRO A 690 -11.15 8.13 6.46
C PRO A 690 -10.18 7.37 5.54
N LEU A 691 -9.15 6.72 6.09
CA LEU A 691 -8.16 5.93 5.35
C LEU A 691 -8.44 4.41 5.34
N GLY A 692 -9.61 3.97 5.83
CA GLY A 692 -9.94 2.53 5.95
C GLY A 692 -9.77 1.77 4.63
N LEU A 693 -10.39 2.25 3.55
CA LEU A 693 -10.32 1.59 2.23
C LEU A 693 -8.88 1.46 1.69
N LEU A 694 -8.03 2.47 1.89
CA LEU A 694 -6.64 2.43 1.44
C LEU A 694 -5.83 1.38 2.22
N TRP A 695 -6.05 1.31 3.53
CA TRP A 695 -5.43 0.29 4.39
C TRP A 695 -5.89 -1.12 4.00
N ASP A 696 -7.17 -1.28 3.71
CA ASP A 696 -7.79 -2.53 3.29
C ASP A 696 -7.20 -3.03 1.96
N LEU A 697 -7.01 -2.12 1.00
CA LEU A 697 -6.37 -2.42 -0.28
C LEU A 697 -4.94 -2.94 -0.11
N ILE A 698 -4.20 -2.33 0.82
CA ILE A 698 -2.80 -2.66 1.11
C ILE A 698 -2.67 -4.00 1.86
N CYS A 699 -3.63 -4.31 2.74
CA CYS A 699 -3.58 -5.51 3.60
C CYS A 699 -4.41 -6.69 3.05
N PHE A 700 -5.02 -6.57 1.87
CA PHE A 700 -5.82 -7.64 1.28
C PHE A 700 -5.01 -8.68 0.51
N LEU A 701 -3.94 -8.28 -0.21
CA LEU A 701 -3.19 -9.18 -1.09
C LEU A 701 -1.80 -9.57 -0.54
N PRO A 702 -1.25 -10.73 -0.91
CA PRO A 702 0.06 -11.19 -0.45
C PRO A 702 1.20 -10.20 -0.75
N ARG A 703 2.23 -10.22 0.11
CA ARG A 703 3.43 -9.35 0.01
C ARG A 703 4.37 -9.82 -1.11
N ALA A 704 4.04 -9.45 -2.35
CA ALA A 704 4.75 -9.90 -3.56
C ALA A 704 5.70 -8.85 -4.16
N GLY A 705 5.46 -7.56 -3.93
CA GLY A 705 6.28 -6.44 -4.40
C GLY A 705 7.32 -5.98 -3.37
N HIS A 706 6.89 -5.69 -2.13
CA HIS A 706 7.77 -5.28 -1.03
C HIS A 706 7.61 -6.22 0.18
N PRO A 707 8.69 -6.89 0.65
CA PRO A 707 8.58 -7.98 1.63
C PRO A 707 8.30 -7.52 3.06
N MET A 708 8.64 -6.27 3.39
CA MET A 708 8.38 -5.66 4.71
C MET A 708 7.12 -4.78 4.73
N GLY A 709 6.27 -4.87 3.68
CA GLY A 709 4.97 -4.18 3.71
C GLY A 709 4.01 -4.76 4.76
N PRO A 710 2.84 -4.14 4.96
CA PRO A 710 1.88 -4.63 5.94
C PRO A 710 1.44 -6.08 5.71
N PRO A 711 1.12 -6.84 6.78
CA PRO A 711 0.72 -8.23 6.66
C PRO A 711 -0.64 -8.34 5.97
N CYS A 712 -0.83 -9.41 5.21
CA CYS A 712 -2.05 -9.66 4.47
C CYS A 712 -3.05 -10.43 5.34
N TYR A 713 -4.27 -9.90 5.52
CA TYR A 713 -5.30 -10.57 6.30
C TYR A 713 -5.80 -11.85 5.63
N ALA A 714 -5.89 -11.85 4.29
CA ALA A 714 -6.39 -12.98 3.53
C ALA A 714 -5.40 -14.17 3.48
N GLU A 715 -4.10 -13.95 3.70
CA GLU A 715 -3.10 -15.04 3.89
C GLU A 715 -3.46 -15.95 5.07
N ARG A 716 -4.24 -15.46 6.04
CA ARG A 716 -4.76 -16.24 7.17
C ARG A 716 -6.25 -16.52 7.05
N ALA A 717 -7.06 -15.51 6.73
CA ALA A 717 -8.51 -15.63 6.74
C ALA A 717 -9.05 -16.62 5.69
N VAL A 718 -8.47 -16.65 4.49
CA VAL A 718 -8.94 -17.57 3.45
C VAL A 718 -8.67 -19.03 3.85
N PRO A 719 -7.44 -19.43 4.25
CA PRO A 719 -7.19 -20.79 4.75
C PRO A 719 -8.07 -21.21 5.94
N GLU A 720 -8.33 -20.33 6.91
CA GLU A 720 -9.18 -20.65 8.07
C GLU A 720 -10.65 -20.86 7.67
N LEU A 721 -11.17 -20.06 6.74
CA LEU A 721 -12.51 -20.26 6.18
C LEU A 721 -12.62 -21.60 5.44
N LEU A 722 -11.62 -21.94 4.62
CA LEU A 722 -11.55 -23.24 3.94
C LEU A 722 -11.57 -24.41 4.94
N ALA A 723 -10.78 -24.32 6.01
CA ALA A 723 -10.77 -25.33 7.07
C ALA A 723 -12.13 -25.43 7.79
N ARG A 724 -12.84 -24.31 7.98
CA ARG A 724 -14.19 -24.30 8.55
C ARG A 724 -15.20 -24.97 7.61
N TYR A 725 -15.11 -24.73 6.30
CA TYR A 725 -15.95 -25.37 5.29
C TYR A 725 -15.73 -26.89 5.30
N ASP A 726 -14.47 -27.33 5.27
CA ASP A 726 -14.12 -28.75 5.33
C ASP A 726 -14.68 -29.41 6.58
N ARG A 727 -14.54 -28.77 7.74
CA ARG A 727 -15.07 -29.28 9.01
C ARG A 727 -16.60 -29.36 9.02
N TRP A 728 -17.27 -28.40 8.40
CA TRP A 728 -18.74 -28.40 8.29
C TRP A 728 -19.22 -29.54 7.39
N PHE A 729 -18.57 -29.76 6.25
CA PHE A 729 -18.95 -30.83 5.31
C PHE A 729 -18.37 -32.21 5.67
N HIS A 730 -17.62 -32.34 6.77
CA HIS A 730 -16.92 -33.58 7.09
C HIS A 730 -17.90 -34.67 7.61
N PRO A 731 -17.98 -35.85 6.98
CA PRO A 731 -18.97 -36.88 7.33
C PRO A 731 -18.89 -37.40 8.77
N LYS A 732 -17.72 -37.38 9.40
CA LYS A 732 -17.59 -37.80 10.83
C LYS A 732 -18.02 -36.73 11.83
N VAL A 733 -18.08 -35.45 11.40
CA VAL A 733 -18.55 -34.35 12.24
C VAL A 733 -20.06 -34.23 12.13
N ASN A 734 -20.59 -34.41 10.91
CA ASN A 734 -22.01 -34.48 10.63
C ASN A 734 -22.31 -35.77 9.82
N PRO A 735 -22.62 -36.89 10.48
CA PRO A 735 -22.92 -38.15 9.81
C PRO A 735 -24.24 -38.03 9.02
N ALA A 736 -24.11 -37.79 7.72
CA ALA A 736 -25.12 -37.96 6.69
C ALA A 736 -26.51 -37.36 7.01
N LEU A 737 -26.58 -36.04 7.20
CA LEU A 737 -27.83 -35.29 6.97
C LEU A 737 -27.88 -34.84 5.49
N PRO A 738 -28.87 -35.25 4.70
CA PRO A 738 -29.00 -34.80 3.31
C PRO A 738 -29.26 -33.29 3.24
N GLY A 739 -28.29 -32.48 2.82
CA GLY A 739 -28.50 -31.07 2.47
C GLY A 739 -27.75 -30.01 3.27
N GLU A 740 -26.59 -30.32 3.86
CA GLU A 740 -25.76 -29.32 4.55
C GLU A 740 -25.21 -28.25 3.60
N ARG A 741 -25.43 -26.98 3.94
CA ARG A 741 -25.04 -25.83 3.11
C ARG A 741 -24.54 -24.67 3.95
N ILE A 742 -23.83 -23.74 3.32
CA ILE A 742 -23.27 -22.56 3.98
C ILE A 742 -23.71 -21.31 3.23
N VAL A 743 -24.32 -20.34 3.93
CA VAL A 743 -24.56 -18.99 3.43
C VAL A 743 -23.45 -18.08 3.99
N LEU A 744 -22.57 -17.60 3.11
CA LEU A 744 -21.54 -16.62 3.46
C LEU A 744 -22.17 -15.24 3.49
N SER A 745 -22.40 -14.71 4.69
CA SER A 745 -22.98 -13.39 4.90
C SER A 745 -21.87 -12.37 5.14
N ALA A 746 -21.53 -11.59 4.12
CA ALA A 746 -20.27 -10.87 4.07
C ALA A 746 -20.44 -9.35 3.90
N HIS A 747 -19.89 -8.60 4.84
CA HIS A 747 -19.95 -7.14 4.87
C HIS A 747 -18.68 -6.51 4.30
N SER A 748 -18.78 -5.52 3.41
CA SER A 748 -17.63 -4.67 3.02
C SER A 748 -16.42 -5.50 2.57
N LEU A 749 -15.20 -5.30 3.12
CA LEU A 749 -14.03 -6.14 2.80
C LEU A 749 -14.25 -7.64 3.06
N GLY A 750 -15.11 -8.00 4.02
CA GLY A 750 -15.53 -9.38 4.23
C GLY A 750 -16.10 -10.03 2.98
N SER A 751 -16.77 -9.25 2.11
CA SER A 751 -17.24 -9.73 0.79
C SER A 751 -16.09 -10.16 -0.12
N VAL A 752 -14.99 -9.41 -0.10
CA VAL A 752 -13.79 -9.73 -0.90
C VAL A 752 -13.11 -11.00 -0.39
N ILE A 753 -13.04 -11.18 0.93
CA ILE A 753 -12.54 -12.41 1.56
C ILE A 753 -13.44 -13.60 1.24
N ALA A 754 -14.77 -13.44 1.32
CA ALA A 754 -15.74 -14.49 1.00
C ALA A 754 -15.60 -14.94 -0.47
N VAL A 755 -15.55 -14.00 -1.41
CA VAL A 755 -15.31 -14.30 -2.84
C VAL A 755 -13.97 -15.01 -3.05
N ALA A 756 -12.90 -14.54 -2.42
CA ALA A 756 -11.60 -15.20 -2.48
C ALA A 756 -11.63 -16.64 -1.94
N SER A 757 -12.42 -16.90 -0.89
CA SER A 757 -12.56 -18.24 -0.31
C SER A 757 -13.33 -19.20 -1.23
N ILE A 758 -14.33 -18.71 -1.97
CA ILE A 758 -15.08 -19.51 -2.96
C ILE A 758 -14.15 -19.92 -4.10
N PHE A 759 -13.32 -19.02 -4.62
CA PHE A 759 -12.34 -19.38 -5.65
C PHE A 759 -11.26 -20.34 -5.12
N ALA A 760 -10.79 -20.13 -3.88
CA ALA A 760 -9.76 -20.98 -3.31
C ALA A 760 -10.25 -22.44 -3.11
N ILE A 761 -11.51 -22.65 -2.71
CA ILE A 761 -12.05 -24.01 -2.54
C ILE A 761 -12.38 -24.69 -3.88
N ASP A 762 -12.80 -23.94 -4.89
CA ASP A 762 -13.00 -24.43 -6.27
C ASP A 762 -11.69 -24.94 -6.90
N GLY A 763 -10.57 -24.31 -6.55
CA GLY A 763 -9.24 -24.66 -7.03
C GLY A 763 -8.71 -26.00 -6.53
N ALA A 764 -9.13 -26.42 -5.33
CA ALA A 764 -8.56 -27.58 -4.65
C ALA A 764 -8.93 -28.89 -5.37
N GLU A 765 -7.91 -29.67 -5.77
CA GLU A 765 -8.05 -30.88 -6.61
C GLU A 765 -9.03 -31.94 -6.07
N ASP A 766 -9.23 -32.01 -4.75
CA ASP A 766 -10.09 -33.02 -4.11
C ASP A 766 -11.51 -32.50 -3.75
N ARG A 767 -11.86 -31.25 -4.09
CA ARG A 767 -12.99 -30.54 -3.44
C ARG A 767 -13.98 -29.73 -4.33
N PRO A 768 -14.10 -29.96 -5.65
CA PRO A 768 -14.93 -29.10 -6.50
C PRO A 768 -16.43 -29.12 -6.14
N ALA A 769 -16.92 -30.23 -5.56
CA ALA A 769 -18.33 -30.39 -5.18
C ALA A 769 -18.76 -29.52 -3.97
N HIS A 770 -17.83 -28.87 -3.25
CA HIS A 770 -18.19 -28.01 -2.12
C HIS A 770 -18.76 -26.66 -2.58
N VAL A 771 -18.35 -26.16 -3.74
CA VAL A 771 -18.77 -24.85 -4.25
C VAL A 771 -20.28 -24.80 -4.52
N THR A 772 -20.89 -25.91 -4.92
CA THR A 772 -22.33 -26.02 -5.16
C THR A 772 -23.16 -25.96 -3.88
N LYS A 773 -22.53 -26.12 -2.71
CA LYS A 773 -23.15 -26.05 -1.37
C LYS A 773 -22.99 -24.66 -0.71
N LEU A 774 -22.36 -23.71 -1.41
CA LEU A 774 -22.14 -22.35 -0.91
C LEU A 774 -23.15 -21.38 -1.53
N SER A 775 -23.70 -20.49 -0.71
CA SER A 775 -24.46 -19.31 -1.11
C SER A 775 -23.77 -18.06 -0.60
N LEU A 776 -23.98 -16.93 -1.27
CA LEU A 776 -23.30 -15.67 -0.97
C LEU A 776 -24.32 -14.55 -0.76
N LEU A 777 -24.28 -13.92 0.42
CA LEU A 777 -25.01 -12.70 0.74
C LEU A 777 -24.00 -11.58 0.99
N THR A 778 -23.80 -10.68 0.02
CA THR A 778 -22.90 -9.53 0.19
C THR A 778 -23.66 -8.26 0.55
N TYR A 779 -23.04 -7.34 1.28
CA TYR A 779 -23.67 -6.05 1.57
C TYR A 779 -22.64 -4.97 1.88
N GLY A 780 -22.96 -3.74 1.46
CA GLY A 780 -22.07 -2.58 1.62
C GLY A 780 -20.68 -2.82 1.03
N THR A 781 -20.61 -3.37 -0.19
CA THR A 781 -19.37 -3.93 -0.75
C THR A 781 -18.75 -3.08 -1.87
N GLN A 782 -17.42 -3.15 -2.00
CA GLN A 782 -16.61 -2.40 -2.97
C GLN A 782 -16.14 -3.27 -4.15
N LEU A 783 -16.66 -4.50 -4.26
CA LEU A 783 -16.19 -5.51 -5.22
C LEU A 783 -16.14 -4.99 -6.66
N ARG A 784 -17.25 -4.47 -7.19
CA ARG A 784 -17.35 -3.97 -8.57
C ARG A 784 -16.69 -2.60 -8.74
N ALA A 785 -17.00 -1.66 -7.83
CA ALA A 785 -16.65 -0.24 -7.98
C ALA A 785 -15.20 0.11 -7.66
N TYR A 786 -14.47 -0.71 -6.90
CA TYR A 786 -13.05 -0.46 -6.62
C TYR A 786 -12.18 -1.69 -6.90
N PHE A 787 -12.41 -2.80 -6.19
CA PHE A 787 -11.51 -3.96 -6.28
C PHE A 787 -11.44 -4.55 -7.69
N GLY A 788 -12.57 -4.67 -8.39
CA GLY A 788 -12.62 -5.17 -9.76
C GLY A 788 -12.05 -4.21 -10.81
N ARG A 789 -12.01 -2.91 -10.51
CA ARG A 789 -11.36 -1.89 -11.36
C ARG A 789 -9.85 -1.86 -11.13
N ILE A 790 -9.40 -1.98 -9.88
CA ILE A 790 -7.98 -1.94 -9.48
C ILE A 790 -7.27 -3.25 -9.79
N PHE A 791 -7.94 -4.40 -9.62
CA PHE A 791 -7.42 -5.74 -9.88
C PHE A 791 -8.30 -6.51 -10.89
N PRO A 792 -8.35 -6.09 -12.18
CA PRO A 792 -9.27 -6.68 -13.17
C PRO A 792 -9.10 -8.19 -13.34
N GLU A 793 -7.88 -8.70 -13.23
CA GLU A 793 -7.56 -10.12 -13.39
C GLU A 793 -7.83 -10.97 -12.14
N LEU A 794 -8.07 -10.35 -10.98
CA LEU A 794 -8.39 -11.07 -9.73
C LEU A 794 -9.86 -10.97 -9.37
N LEU A 795 -10.48 -9.81 -9.61
CA LEU A 795 -11.82 -9.47 -9.12
C LEU A 795 -12.62 -8.65 -10.14
N GLY A 796 -12.15 -8.53 -11.39
CA GLY A 796 -12.81 -7.72 -12.41
C GLY A 796 -14.03 -8.39 -13.06
N PRO A 797 -14.62 -7.73 -14.06
CA PRO A 797 -15.86 -8.19 -14.70
C PRO A 797 -15.79 -9.61 -15.26
N ARG A 798 -14.65 -10.05 -15.79
CA ARG A 798 -14.48 -11.42 -16.31
C ARG A 798 -14.36 -12.48 -15.22
N VAL A 799 -13.92 -12.10 -14.02
CA VAL A 799 -13.77 -13.01 -12.88
C VAL A 799 -15.08 -13.11 -12.12
N LEU A 800 -15.74 -11.98 -11.84
CA LEU A 800 -17.03 -11.96 -11.16
C LEU A 800 -18.17 -12.33 -12.11
N GLY A 801 -18.08 -11.96 -13.38
CA GLY A 801 -19.12 -12.07 -14.40
C GLY A 801 -20.20 -11.00 -14.23
N ASN A 802 -19.84 -9.79 -13.80
CA ASN A 802 -20.74 -8.64 -13.69
C ASN A 802 -20.53 -7.64 -14.84
N HIS A 803 -21.39 -6.63 -14.94
CA HIS A 803 -21.22 -5.57 -15.93
C HIS A 803 -20.04 -4.66 -15.55
N PRO A 804 -19.16 -4.29 -16.52
CA PRO A 804 -18.16 -3.25 -16.30
C PRO A 804 -18.79 -1.94 -15.84
N VAL A 805 -18.08 -1.17 -15.01
CA VAL A 805 -18.55 0.12 -14.46
C VAL A 805 -17.52 1.21 -14.71
N LEU A 806 -17.93 2.45 -14.99
CA LEU A 806 -17.02 3.61 -15.06
C LEU A 806 -16.82 4.23 -13.68
N PRO A 807 -15.74 5.00 -13.45
CA PRO A 807 -15.56 5.65 -12.16
C PRO A 807 -16.48 6.87 -12.04
N ALA A 808 -16.83 7.20 -10.80
CA ALA A 808 -17.47 8.47 -10.47
C ALA A 808 -16.58 9.66 -10.86
N GLY A 809 -17.06 10.54 -11.72
CA GLY A 809 -16.40 11.79 -12.09
C GLY A 809 -16.48 12.86 -11.00
N LEU A 810 -15.54 13.82 -11.04
CA LEU A 810 -15.45 14.91 -10.05
C LEU A 810 -16.69 15.82 -10.03
N ILE A 811 -17.37 15.96 -11.17
CA ILE A 811 -18.51 16.87 -11.38
C ILE A 811 -19.79 16.13 -11.80
N ASP A 812 -19.80 14.80 -11.63
CA ASP A 812 -20.95 13.98 -11.99
C ASP A 812 -22.09 14.21 -10.98
N PRO A 813 -23.32 14.44 -11.46
CA PRO A 813 -24.47 14.69 -10.60
C PRO A 813 -24.89 13.42 -9.83
N ASN A 814 -24.81 12.24 -10.46
CA ASN A 814 -25.08 10.95 -9.82
C ASN A 814 -23.98 9.91 -10.12
N PRO A 815 -23.02 9.71 -9.21
CA PRO A 815 -21.89 8.81 -9.43
C PRO A 815 -22.24 7.31 -9.41
N VAL A 816 -23.45 6.92 -8.95
CA VAL A 816 -23.82 5.50 -8.75
C VAL A 816 -24.49 4.88 -9.99
N VAL A 817 -25.21 5.68 -10.79
CA VAL A 817 -26.06 5.17 -11.90
C VAL A 817 -25.53 5.54 -13.30
N ALA A 818 -24.80 6.65 -13.44
CA ALA A 818 -24.54 7.30 -14.74
C ALA A 818 -23.63 6.55 -15.74
N HIS A 819 -23.24 5.30 -15.49
CA HIS A 819 -21.98 4.75 -16.02
C HIS A 819 -22.04 3.27 -16.44
N GLN A 820 -22.98 2.90 -17.32
CA GLN A 820 -23.22 1.49 -17.72
C GLN A 820 -23.45 1.38 -19.23
N ASP A 821 -22.45 0.91 -19.99
CA ASP A 821 -22.53 0.86 -21.46
C ASP A 821 -21.74 -0.31 -22.06
N LEU A 822 -21.73 -1.49 -21.43
CA LEU A 822 -21.16 -2.70 -22.05
C LEU A 822 -21.91 -3.96 -21.64
N ASP A 823 -21.95 -4.91 -22.58
CA ASP A 823 -22.41 -6.28 -22.34
C ASP A 823 -21.55 -6.97 -21.28
N ARG A 824 -22.20 -7.83 -20.50
CA ARG A 824 -21.55 -8.68 -19.51
C ARG A 824 -20.61 -9.65 -20.23
N PRO A 825 -19.35 -9.81 -19.77
CA PRO A 825 -18.48 -10.84 -20.32
C PRO A 825 -19.05 -12.23 -19.99
N VAL A 826 -19.08 -13.13 -20.97
CA VAL A 826 -19.47 -14.53 -20.80
C VAL A 826 -18.20 -15.38 -20.59
N ASP A 827 -17.90 -15.72 -19.34
CA ASP A 827 -16.84 -16.70 -19.00
C ASP A 827 -17.46 -17.82 -18.15
N GLY A 828 -17.36 -19.07 -18.61
CA GLY A 828 -17.89 -20.23 -17.89
C GLY A 828 -17.25 -20.45 -16.52
N ARG A 829 -16.09 -19.81 -16.27
CA ARG A 829 -15.37 -19.83 -15.00
C ARG A 829 -15.50 -18.52 -14.24
N ALA A 830 -16.58 -17.76 -14.41
CA ALA A 830 -16.88 -16.61 -13.56
C ALA A 830 -17.54 -17.02 -12.23
N LEU A 831 -17.59 -16.12 -11.25
CA LEU A 831 -18.24 -16.36 -9.95
C LEU A 831 -19.75 -16.61 -10.11
N ILE A 832 -20.43 -15.81 -10.93
CA ILE A 832 -21.85 -15.98 -11.25
C ILE A 832 -22.23 -17.39 -11.73
N ARG A 833 -21.33 -18.08 -12.45
CA ARG A 833 -21.55 -19.44 -12.95
C ARG A 833 -21.34 -20.46 -11.82
N ARG A 834 -20.38 -20.22 -10.93
CA ARG A 834 -20.17 -21.05 -9.73
C ARG A 834 -21.32 -20.97 -8.74
N LEU A 835 -22.01 -19.82 -8.70
CA LEU A 835 -23.17 -19.57 -7.84
C LEU A 835 -24.50 -19.70 -8.59
N ASP A 836 -24.47 -20.15 -9.84
CA ASP A 836 -25.65 -20.41 -10.68
C ASP A 836 -26.66 -19.25 -10.73
N VAL A 837 -26.16 -18.02 -10.84
CA VAL A 837 -26.96 -16.78 -10.77
C VAL A 837 -27.97 -16.65 -11.90
N ASP A 838 -27.66 -17.24 -13.07
CA ASP A 838 -28.53 -17.17 -14.25
C ASP A 838 -29.70 -18.18 -14.17
N ALA A 839 -29.72 -19.07 -13.17
CA ALA A 839 -30.81 -20.01 -12.93
C ALA A 839 -31.89 -19.42 -12.01
N THR A 840 -33.10 -19.97 -12.07
CA THR A 840 -34.18 -19.65 -11.13
C THR A 840 -33.74 -20.03 -9.70
N GLY A 841 -33.57 -19.05 -8.82
CA GLY A 841 -33.07 -19.27 -7.45
C GLY A 841 -31.54 -19.18 -7.31
N GLY A 842 -30.88 -18.30 -8.08
CA GLY A 842 -29.44 -18.08 -7.99
C GLY A 842 -28.91 -17.87 -6.56
N ARG A 843 -27.69 -18.36 -6.29
CA ARG A 843 -27.11 -18.43 -4.93
C ARG A 843 -26.28 -17.20 -4.54
N TRP A 844 -26.55 -16.04 -5.15
CA TRP A 844 -25.89 -14.77 -4.82
C TRP A 844 -26.89 -13.63 -4.76
N ILE A 845 -27.00 -13.01 -3.58
CA ILE A 845 -27.73 -11.75 -3.37
C ILE A 845 -26.78 -10.71 -2.81
N SER A 846 -26.93 -9.46 -3.24
CA SER A 846 -26.14 -8.33 -2.74
C SER A 846 -27.03 -7.16 -2.32
N LEU A 847 -26.84 -6.65 -1.10
CA LEU A 847 -27.62 -5.52 -0.58
C LEU A 847 -26.83 -4.21 -0.64
N TRP A 848 -27.52 -3.13 -1.03
CA TRP A 848 -26.94 -1.79 -1.05
C TRP A 848 -28.00 -0.72 -0.73
N ARG A 849 -27.56 0.48 -0.36
CA ARG A 849 -28.44 1.65 -0.12
C ARG A 849 -27.71 2.97 -0.38
N ARG A 850 -28.42 4.08 -0.57
CA ARG A 850 -27.80 5.35 -1.01
C ARG A 850 -27.04 6.10 0.08
N THR A 851 -27.36 5.83 1.34
CA THR A 851 -26.67 6.40 2.51
C THR A 851 -25.36 5.68 2.84
N ASP A 852 -25.06 4.59 2.13
CA ASP A 852 -23.79 3.89 2.24
C ASP A 852 -22.73 4.62 1.42
N TYR A 853 -21.68 5.11 2.10
CA TYR A 853 -20.58 5.89 1.52
C TYR A 853 -19.44 5.04 0.95
N LEU A 854 -19.53 3.72 1.10
CA LEU A 854 -18.54 2.74 0.62
C LEU A 854 -19.20 1.59 -0.15
N GLY A 855 -20.50 1.38 -0.01
CA GLY A 855 -21.25 0.30 -0.64
C GLY A 855 -21.76 0.69 -2.01
N PHE A 856 -21.59 -0.21 -2.98
CA PHE A 856 -22.07 -0.06 -4.35
C PHE A 856 -22.81 -1.32 -4.80
N PRO A 857 -23.70 -1.21 -5.81
CA PRO A 857 -24.18 -2.39 -6.54
C PRO A 857 -23.00 -3.20 -7.13
N VAL A 858 -23.04 -4.52 -7.02
CA VAL A 858 -21.96 -5.43 -7.46
C VAL A 858 -22.21 -6.13 -8.78
N TYR A 859 -23.45 -6.18 -9.27
CA TYR A 859 -23.79 -6.86 -10.51
C TYR A 859 -24.12 -5.86 -11.61
N ASP A 860 -25.21 -5.12 -11.44
CA ASP A 860 -25.62 -4.05 -12.35
C ASP A 860 -26.28 -2.89 -11.59
N GLY A 861 -26.33 -1.70 -12.17
CA GLY A 861 -27.02 -0.57 -11.55
C GLY A 861 -28.32 -0.19 -12.27
N ILE A 862 -28.87 -1.10 -13.08
CA ILE A 862 -30.19 -1.03 -13.73
C ILE A 862 -31.04 -2.20 -13.20
N PRO A 863 -32.16 -1.95 -12.49
CA PRO A 863 -32.94 -3.00 -11.82
C PRO A 863 -33.46 -4.09 -12.76
N GLU A 864 -33.89 -3.72 -13.96
CA GLU A 864 -34.54 -4.63 -14.91
C GLU A 864 -33.58 -5.70 -15.46
N ARG A 865 -32.27 -5.54 -15.22
CA ARG A 865 -31.20 -6.43 -15.67
C ARG A 865 -30.50 -7.13 -14.51
N ASN A 866 -30.99 -6.97 -13.28
CA ASN A 866 -30.22 -7.29 -12.08
C ASN A 866 -30.79 -8.46 -11.27
N PRO A 867 -30.25 -9.68 -11.42
CA PRO A 867 -30.63 -10.83 -10.61
C PRO A 867 -29.95 -10.89 -9.22
N VAL A 868 -29.01 -9.97 -8.91
CA VAL A 868 -28.17 -10.06 -7.70
C VAL A 868 -28.40 -8.91 -6.73
N ASP A 869 -28.36 -7.64 -7.18
CA ASP A 869 -28.45 -6.51 -6.27
C ASP A 869 -29.89 -6.18 -5.88
N ARG A 870 -30.09 -5.95 -4.57
CA ARG A 870 -31.35 -5.50 -3.98
C ARG A 870 -31.13 -4.26 -3.12
N GLY A 871 -32.12 -3.38 -3.09
CA GLY A 871 -32.12 -2.21 -2.21
C GLY A 871 -32.35 -2.61 -0.76
N ALA A 872 -31.66 -1.95 0.17
CA ALA A 872 -31.89 -2.05 1.60
C ALA A 872 -32.35 -0.71 2.18
N GLU A 873 -33.02 -0.78 3.31
CA GLU A 873 -33.61 0.35 4.01
C GLU A 873 -32.53 1.32 4.53
N GLU A 874 -32.86 2.61 4.48
CA GLU A 874 -31.99 3.71 4.93
C GLU A 874 -32.29 4.16 6.36
N ILE A 875 -33.41 3.73 6.93
CA ILE A 875 -33.88 4.09 8.26
C ILE A 875 -33.98 2.82 9.11
N ASP A 876 -33.40 2.84 10.30
CA ASP A 876 -33.56 1.78 11.31
C ASP A 876 -34.92 1.93 11.99
N THR A 877 -35.86 1.05 11.65
CA THR A 877 -37.19 0.98 12.28
C THR A 877 -37.24 0.02 13.47
N THR A 878 -36.12 -0.65 13.80
CA THR A 878 -36.04 -1.68 14.85
C THR A 878 -35.53 -1.14 16.20
N GLY A 879 -35.16 0.14 16.25
CA GLY A 879 -34.66 0.82 17.45
C GLY A 879 -35.69 1.76 18.07
N TYR A 880 -35.54 2.05 19.37
CA TYR A 880 -36.38 3.03 20.09
C TYR A 880 -36.27 4.46 19.50
N MET A 881 -35.09 4.82 18.98
CA MET A 881 -34.89 6.02 18.16
C MET A 881 -34.66 5.61 16.71
N LEU A 882 -35.43 6.18 15.79
CA LEU A 882 -35.16 6.05 14.35
C LEU A 882 -33.77 6.62 14.07
N GLY A 883 -32.99 5.91 13.26
CA GLY A 883 -31.62 6.31 12.92
C GLY A 883 -31.34 6.09 11.44
N VAL A 884 -30.52 6.95 10.84
CA VAL A 884 -30.10 6.75 9.45
C VAL A 884 -29.03 5.68 9.39
N LEU A 885 -29.37 4.56 8.76
CA LEU A 885 -28.46 3.48 8.45
C LEU A 885 -27.49 3.95 7.36
N SER A 886 -26.21 3.56 7.45
CA SER A 886 -25.15 4.02 6.53
C SER A 886 -24.32 2.86 5.98
N HIS A 887 -23.05 2.72 6.33
CA HIS A 887 -22.25 1.58 5.85
C HIS A 887 -22.46 0.30 6.67
N SER A 888 -22.75 0.44 7.97
CA SER A 888 -22.95 -0.69 8.89
C SER A 888 -24.43 -1.00 9.11
N ASN A 889 -24.74 -2.10 9.80
CA ASN A 889 -26.11 -2.44 10.26
C ASN A 889 -27.09 -2.92 9.16
N TYR A 890 -26.59 -3.42 8.03
CA TYR A 890 -27.44 -4.19 7.09
C TYR A 890 -28.15 -5.38 7.76
N PRO A 891 -27.54 -6.14 8.71
CA PRO A 891 -28.23 -7.24 9.38
C PRO A 891 -29.48 -6.86 10.19
N ARG A 892 -29.74 -5.55 10.39
CA ARG A 892 -30.93 -5.05 11.10
C ARG A 892 -32.12 -4.79 10.18
N THR A 893 -31.94 -4.85 8.86
CA THR A 893 -33.00 -4.48 7.93
C THR A 893 -33.85 -5.69 7.53
N ALA A 894 -35.09 -5.46 7.10
CA ALA A 894 -35.95 -6.54 6.60
C ALA A 894 -35.38 -7.12 5.31
N ALA A 895 -34.84 -6.28 4.42
CA ALA A 895 -34.18 -6.73 3.19
C ALA A 895 -33.05 -7.75 3.44
N TYR A 896 -32.33 -7.65 4.56
CA TYR A 896 -31.33 -8.65 4.93
C TYR A 896 -31.94 -9.98 5.35
N ARG A 897 -33.00 -9.96 6.15
CA ARG A 897 -33.70 -11.19 6.57
C ARG A 897 -34.30 -11.90 5.37
N GLU A 898 -35.01 -11.16 4.52
CA GLU A 898 -35.60 -11.69 3.27
C GLU A 898 -34.54 -12.27 2.35
N ALA A 899 -33.41 -11.58 2.14
CA ALA A 899 -32.33 -12.11 1.31
C ALA A 899 -31.66 -13.35 1.91
N LEU A 900 -31.54 -13.44 3.24
CA LEU A 900 -31.03 -14.63 3.90
C LEU A 900 -32.01 -15.80 3.73
N ASP A 901 -33.29 -15.58 3.98
CA ASP A 901 -34.34 -16.59 3.85
C ASP A 901 -34.44 -17.09 2.40
N ASP A 902 -34.40 -16.20 1.41
CA ASP A 902 -34.34 -16.56 -0.01
C ASP A 902 -33.14 -17.45 -0.35
N LEU A 903 -31.96 -17.16 0.19
CA LEU A 903 -30.78 -17.99 -0.06
C LEU A 903 -30.85 -19.34 0.67
N VAL A 904 -31.48 -19.39 1.84
CA VAL A 904 -31.76 -20.63 2.57
C VAL A 904 -32.79 -21.47 1.81
N ASP A 905 -33.81 -20.86 1.23
CA ASP A 905 -34.92 -21.53 0.54
C ASP A 905 -34.60 -21.88 -0.92
N ALA A 906 -33.86 -21.04 -1.65
CA ALA A 906 -33.30 -21.39 -2.96
C ALA A 906 -32.35 -22.59 -2.85
N THR A 907 -31.66 -22.69 -1.71
CA THR A 907 -30.92 -23.89 -1.40
C THR A 907 -31.77 -25.13 -1.08
N ASN A 908 -33.08 -24.98 -0.85
CA ASN A 908 -33.99 -26.11 -0.61
C ASN A 908 -34.63 -26.66 -1.90
N ALA A 909 -34.79 -25.83 -2.95
CA ALA A 909 -35.47 -26.21 -4.20
C ALA A 909 -34.62 -27.02 -5.19
N GLY A 910 -33.30 -26.81 -5.25
CA GLY A 910 -32.42 -27.52 -6.22
C GLY A 910 -32.13 -29.00 -5.90
N ALA A 911 -32.90 -29.64 -5.01
CA ALA A 911 -32.73 -31.04 -4.60
C ALA A 911 -33.93 -31.93 -4.97
N THR A 912 -34.94 -31.38 -5.66
CA THR A 912 -36.14 -32.11 -6.09
C THR A 912 -36.12 -32.55 -7.56
N ASP A 913 -35.11 -32.13 -8.33
CA ASP A 913 -34.94 -32.50 -9.74
C ASP A 913 -33.74 -33.46 -9.93
N GLU A 914 -33.85 -34.67 -9.40
CA GLU A 914 -33.20 -35.86 -9.99
C GLU A 914 -34.32 -36.78 -10.48
N PRO A 915 -34.38 -37.16 -11.77
CA PRO A 915 -35.31 -38.18 -12.25
C PRO A 915 -34.94 -39.58 -11.75
#